data_AF-A0AAV4DBJ3-F1
#
_entry.id   AF-A0AAV4DBJ3-F1
#
_cell.length_a   1.000
_cell.length_b   1.000
_cell.length_c   1.000
_cell.angle_alpha   90.00
_cell.angle_beta   90.00
_cell.angle_gamma   90.00
#
_symmetry.space_group_name_H-M   'P 1'
#
loop_
_entity.id
_entity.type
_entity.pdbx_description
1 polymer ?
#
loop_
_entity_poly.entity_id
_entity_poly.type
_entity_poly.pdbx_seq_one_letter_code
_entity_poly.pdbx_strand_id
1 'polypeptide(L)'
;MAHTTEAPAEIPGVNTAVERLQELGDRMRSDDFGFRGNDVSSLDKIIEAMTELEAERKDMHQQFETETIKASILRHDLKILPGLIRDEIMEAVSAARQSNVDALKELQEQLDKMNSNMTELELKARELERENAILHPERELLKQQHEEIISQLNQKMADKATMQIALNETRDKVRQANQDIVDLEDGILQLKEDLIQERTEARHEKKRLKKAVIDTKTKTKEQKEQNVEKKKELDTHQERLTDSEGRLDSIRKSIRRYEAARSKMETDEGALTTQLRNQLKYNEQLRKRGMEIINATTREQQEFESKQKKLVNKIKNYETDIVKEMDKTSRLDQRRIGLNHELKDKERIQEEDALYVQELDEQLQSVKRNLTEKAEDVGRMQTENIEMEKETEALAESHKAVLAQLNKQIEEYREQLGKEKKERLELQESKDEVGKNLDDIKMSQQQFMSAITEKIQDGKRKHVQLSNEGVSLQKEIKDDENEIETMSSNLTTVQQQYEEMFNTMQHKVENIKGDILSMESQIEERKTELTTKTPIFKDLEAFFQKRSEEYDAMKKSIVALKNKKLGLEDSIKRAKETKEGLKTPQEVLRTDLKNHRTRLMSQLKQHGVGMQDLEQEIFTAGCQLRLVMEENQRFEEACKKLQRELSDLEGQRQENEKIKLASQNDLVRQKSK
;
A
#
# COMPACT_ATOMS: atom_id res chain seq x y z
N MET A 1 29.33 77.01 90.07
CA MET A 1 29.37 78.12 91.04
C MET A 1 30.65 77.97 91.82
N ALA A 2 31.47 79.02 91.83
CA ALA A 2 32.82 79.03 92.37
C ALA A 2 32.78 78.88 93.89
N HIS A 3 33.30 77.77 94.41
CA HIS A 3 33.73 77.70 95.79
C HIS A 3 35.23 77.93 95.82
N THR A 4 35.57 79.10 96.32
CA THR A 4 36.87 79.52 96.80
C THR A 4 37.41 78.49 97.78
N THR A 5 38.38 77.70 97.33
CA THR A 5 39.30 76.95 98.17
C THR A 5 40.18 77.97 98.91
N GLU A 6 39.70 78.47 100.04
CA GLU A 6 40.57 79.11 101.03
C GLU A 6 41.52 78.04 101.56
N ALA A 7 42.79 78.13 101.13
CA ALA A 7 43.88 77.32 101.61
C ALA A 7 43.93 77.34 103.15
N PRO A 8 44.39 76.26 103.80
CA PRO A 8 44.40 76.18 105.25
C PRO A 8 45.19 77.35 105.80
N ALA A 9 44.49 78.31 106.41
CA ALA A 9 45.12 79.30 107.23
C ALA A 9 45.72 78.55 108.42
N GLU A 10 46.99 78.21 108.30
CA GLU A 10 47.86 78.02 109.46
C GLU A 10 47.65 79.28 110.27
N ILE A 11 47.03 79.17 111.45
CA ILE A 11 46.89 80.31 112.33
C ILE A 11 48.32 80.61 112.75
N PRO A 12 48.96 81.68 112.23
CA PRO A 12 50.39 81.87 112.43
C PRO A 12 50.67 81.97 113.92
N GLY A 13 49.71 82.45 114.69
CA GLY A 13 49.77 82.54 116.15
C GLY A 13 50.09 81.23 116.86
N VAL A 14 49.62 80.06 116.41
CA VAL A 14 49.87 78.78 117.11
C VAL A 14 51.26 78.26 116.80
N ASN A 15 51.66 78.21 115.52
CA ASN A 15 53.02 77.82 115.14
C ASN A 15 54.07 78.82 115.67
N THR A 16 53.79 80.12 115.59
CA THR A 16 54.65 81.15 116.19
C THR A 16 54.71 80.99 117.71
N ALA A 17 53.59 80.65 118.37
CA ALA A 17 53.60 80.40 119.81
C ALA A 17 54.43 79.17 120.17
N VAL A 18 54.32 78.08 119.42
CA VAL A 18 55.13 76.86 119.61
C VAL A 18 56.61 77.16 119.37
N GLU A 19 56.97 77.85 118.29
CA GLU A 19 58.35 78.26 117.99
C GLU A 19 58.91 79.18 119.08
N ARG A 20 58.13 80.15 119.56
CA ARG A 20 58.54 81.03 120.66
C ARG A 20 58.68 80.28 121.98
N LEU A 21 57.82 79.31 122.25
CA LEU A 21 57.92 78.44 123.42
C LEU A 21 59.13 77.51 123.30
N GLN A 22 59.47 77.03 122.10
CA GLN A 22 60.68 76.25 121.86
C GLN A 22 61.94 77.10 122.03
N GLU A 23 61.99 78.31 121.45
CA GLU A 23 63.07 79.29 121.68
C GLU A 23 63.23 79.61 123.18
N LEU A 24 62.12 79.77 123.90
CA LEU A 24 62.12 80.00 125.33
C LEU A 24 62.62 78.76 126.08
N GLY A 25 62.19 77.57 125.70
CA GLY A 25 62.65 76.30 126.26
C GLY A 25 64.15 76.10 126.08
N ASP A 26 64.67 76.40 124.89
CA ASP A 26 66.09 76.29 124.57
C ASP A 26 66.94 77.29 125.36
N ARG A 27 66.44 78.53 125.52
CA ARG A 27 67.08 79.52 126.40
C ARG A 27 67.05 79.10 127.87
N MET A 28 65.95 78.49 128.32
CA MET A 28 65.83 78.01 129.70
C MET A 28 66.73 76.80 129.97
N ARG A 29 67.14 76.04 128.94
CA ARG A 29 68.10 74.94 129.05
C ARG A 29 69.57 75.41 129.04
N SER A 30 69.85 76.65 128.65
CA SER A 30 71.22 77.20 128.67
C SER A 30 71.69 77.49 130.11
N ASP A 31 72.88 77.01 130.45
CA ASP A 31 73.53 77.18 131.76
C ASP A 31 73.80 78.66 132.13
N ASP A 32 73.64 79.59 131.18
CA ASP A 32 73.78 81.04 131.41
C ASP A 32 72.71 81.63 132.35
N PHE A 33 71.58 80.95 132.56
CA PHE A 33 70.40 81.55 133.20
C PHE A 33 69.86 80.85 134.47
N GLY A 34 70.41 79.72 134.90
CA GLY A 34 70.12 79.11 136.22
C GLY A 34 68.68 78.61 136.45
N PHE A 35 67.91 78.28 135.41
CA PHE A 35 66.53 77.79 135.52
C PHE A 35 66.44 76.35 136.09
N ARG A 36 65.35 76.04 136.79
CA ARG A 36 65.11 74.69 137.34
C ARG A 36 64.46 73.80 136.28
N GLY A 37 64.86 72.52 136.21
CA GLY A 37 64.37 71.57 135.21
C GLY A 37 62.85 71.33 135.17
N ASN A 38 62.13 71.59 136.27
CA ASN A 38 60.66 71.47 136.30
C ASN A 38 59.96 72.51 135.42
N ASP A 39 60.52 73.72 135.31
CA ASP A 39 59.91 74.80 134.53
C ASP A 39 60.06 74.53 133.02
N VAL A 40 61.17 73.89 132.62
CA VAL A 40 61.42 73.43 131.24
C VAL A 40 60.47 72.29 130.86
N SER A 41 60.25 71.31 131.74
CA SER A 41 59.35 70.18 131.45
C SER A 41 57.88 70.59 131.31
N SER A 42 57.43 71.58 132.08
CA SER A 42 56.07 72.13 131.94
C SER A 42 55.87 72.83 130.60
N LEU A 43 56.91 73.51 130.09
CA LEU A 43 56.89 74.17 128.79
C LEU A 43 56.82 73.15 127.64
N ASP A 44 57.60 72.07 127.72
CA ASP A 44 57.61 70.98 126.73
C ASP A 44 56.22 70.32 126.61
N LYS A 45 55.51 70.13 127.73
CA LYS A 45 54.14 69.57 127.71
C LYS A 45 53.11 70.52 127.10
N ILE A 46 53.27 71.83 127.29
CA ILE A 46 52.39 72.83 126.65
C ILE A 46 52.63 72.83 125.14
N ILE A 47 53.88 72.75 124.71
CA ILE A 47 54.24 72.62 123.29
C ILE A 47 53.61 71.35 122.69
N GLU A 48 53.76 70.20 123.35
CA GLU A 48 53.23 68.91 122.89
C GLU A 48 51.69 68.95 122.74
N ALA A 49 50.97 69.43 123.76
CA ALA A 49 49.52 69.56 123.71
C ALA A 49 49.05 70.54 122.62
N MET A 50 49.78 71.64 122.39
CA MET A 50 49.47 72.57 121.30
C MET A 50 49.70 71.93 119.92
N THR A 51 50.74 71.11 119.76
CA THR A 51 50.97 70.39 118.50
C THR A 51 49.94 69.30 118.24
N GLU A 52 49.50 68.59 119.28
CA GLU A 52 48.49 67.53 119.16
C GLU A 52 47.10 68.11 118.80
N LEU A 53 46.70 69.21 119.44
CA LEU A 53 45.46 69.93 119.10
C LEU A 53 45.46 70.46 117.67
N GLU A 54 46.59 70.98 117.17
CA GLU A 54 46.68 71.46 115.79
C GLU A 54 46.65 70.28 114.79
N ALA A 55 47.18 69.11 115.16
CA ALA A 55 47.10 67.90 114.34
C ALA A 55 45.66 67.36 114.24
N GLU A 56 44.94 67.23 115.36
CA GLU A 56 43.53 66.80 115.36
C GLU A 56 42.64 67.78 114.59
N ARG A 57 42.89 69.09 114.73
CA ARG A 57 42.18 70.12 113.96
C ARG A 57 42.36 69.92 112.46
N LYS A 58 43.60 69.66 112.00
CA LYS A 58 43.90 69.42 110.58
C LYS A 58 43.18 68.18 110.06
N ASP A 59 43.21 67.06 110.80
CA ASP A 59 42.52 65.83 110.39
C ASP A 59 41.00 66.02 110.30
N MET A 60 40.38 66.63 111.32
CA MET A 60 38.95 66.94 111.31
C MET A 60 38.55 67.82 110.13
N HIS A 61 39.36 68.83 109.80
CA HIS A 61 39.09 69.67 108.62
C HIS A 61 39.15 68.88 107.33
N GLN A 62 40.14 68.00 107.17
CA GLN A 62 40.29 67.17 105.98
C GLN A 62 39.10 66.21 105.83
N GLN A 63 38.65 65.58 106.92
CA GLN A 63 37.47 64.73 106.89
C GLN A 63 36.21 65.51 106.52
N PHE A 64 36.00 66.69 107.11
CA PHE A 64 34.87 67.55 106.75
C PHE A 64 34.89 68.00 105.29
N GLU A 65 36.07 68.31 104.75
CA GLU A 65 36.20 68.68 103.35
C GLU A 65 35.82 67.51 102.42
N THR A 66 36.28 66.28 102.71
CA THR A 66 35.91 65.10 101.92
C THR A 66 34.42 64.81 101.97
N GLU A 67 33.78 64.89 103.13
CA GLU A 67 32.34 64.69 103.26
C GLU A 67 31.54 65.83 102.62
N THR A 68 32.04 67.06 102.66
CA THR A 68 31.43 68.20 101.95
C THR A 68 31.47 67.99 100.44
N ILE A 69 32.58 67.49 99.89
CA ILE A 69 32.71 67.18 98.46
C ILE A 69 31.76 66.04 98.08
N LYS A 70 31.74 64.93 98.82
CA LYS A 70 30.83 63.80 98.55
C LYS A 70 29.37 64.23 98.64
N ALA A 71 29.00 65.02 99.65
CA ALA A 71 27.66 65.57 99.79
C ALA A 71 27.30 66.51 98.63
N SER A 72 28.27 67.28 98.11
CA SER A 72 28.08 68.12 96.93
C SER A 72 27.85 67.31 95.66
N ILE A 73 28.62 66.24 95.44
CA ILE A 73 28.43 65.31 94.30
C ILE A 73 27.05 64.67 94.39
N LEU A 74 26.69 64.13 95.56
CA LEU A 74 25.40 63.50 95.75
C LEU A 74 24.22 64.48 95.54
N ARG A 75 24.34 65.73 95.99
CA ARG A 75 23.33 66.77 95.73
C ARG A 75 23.22 67.10 94.24
N HIS A 76 24.33 67.15 93.53
CA HIS A 76 24.35 67.36 92.09
C HIS A 76 23.65 66.21 91.35
N ASP A 77 23.99 64.97 91.70
CA ASP A 77 23.41 63.78 91.08
C ASP A 77 21.91 63.69 91.40
N LEU A 78 21.50 63.92 92.65
CA LEU A 78 20.08 63.99 93.03
C LEU A 78 19.32 65.12 92.32
N LYS A 79 20.00 66.20 91.93
CA LYS A 79 19.39 67.30 91.17
C LYS A 79 19.18 66.92 89.70
N ILE A 80 20.05 66.10 89.11
CA ILE A 80 20.01 65.74 87.68
C ILE A 80 19.24 64.45 87.41
N LEU A 81 19.27 63.48 88.33
CA LEU A 81 18.67 62.16 88.18
C LEU A 81 17.19 62.18 87.76
N PRO A 82 16.31 63.07 88.28
CA PRO A 82 14.93 63.15 87.82
C PRO A 82 14.79 63.53 86.34
N GLY A 83 15.72 64.33 85.81
CA GLY A 83 15.77 64.68 84.39
C GLY A 83 16.13 63.47 83.53
N LEU A 84 17.18 62.74 83.91
CA LEU A 84 17.62 61.54 83.20
C LEU A 84 16.55 60.45 83.18
N ILE A 85 15.91 60.18 84.32
CA ILE A 85 14.81 59.20 84.41
C ILE A 85 13.63 59.63 83.53
N ARG A 86 13.30 60.92 83.52
CA ARG A 86 12.23 61.43 82.66
C ARG A 86 12.56 61.24 81.18
N ASP A 87 13.79 61.53 80.78
CA ASP A 87 14.24 61.38 79.39
C ASP A 87 14.21 59.90 78.95
N GLU A 88 14.69 58.98 79.80
CA GLU A 88 14.65 57.53 79.54
C GLU A 88 13.20 57.01 79.44
N ILE A 89 12.31 57.44 80.34
CA ILE A 89 10.87 57.10 80.25
C ILE A 89 10.26 57.65 78.96
N MET A 90 10.59 58.89 78.59
CA MET A 90 10.08 59.48 77.35
C MET A 90 10.57 58.72 76.11
N GLU A 91 11.83 58.30 76.09
CA GLU A 91 12.40 57.49 75.01
C GLU A 91 11.73 56.11 74.94
N ALA A 92 11.59 55.41 76.07
CA ALA A 92 10.92 54.12 76.12
C ALA A 92 9.45 54.20 75.68
N VAL A 93 8.72 55.24 76.12
CA VAL A 93 7.33 55.49 75.69
C VAL A 93 7.27 55.82 74.20
N SER A 94 8.20 56.61 73.68
CA SER A 94 8.29 56.92 72.25
C SER A 94 8.55 55.66 71.43
N ALA A 95 9.51 54.83 71.83
CA ALA A 95 9.82 53.56 71.18
C ALA A 95 8.63 52.58 71.22
N ALA A 96 7.94 52.46 72.35
CA ALA A 96 6.73 51.62 72.45
C ALA A 96 5.59 52.14 71.57
N ARG A 97 5.39 53.46 71.50
CA ARG A 97 4.40 54.08 70.60
C ARG A 97 4.76 53.82 69.14
N GLN A 98 6.03 53.99 68.77
CA GLN A 98 6.49 53.75 67.41
C GLN A 98 6.33 52.27 67.03
N SER A 99 6.74 51.34 67.90
CA SER A 99 6.55 49.90 67.69
C SER A 99 5.08 49.52 67.54
N ASN A 100 4.18 50.12 68.33
CA ASN A 100 2.74 49.89 68.18
C ASN A 100 2.21 50.46 66.86
N VAL A 101 2.67 51.64 66.44
CA VAL A 101 2.29 52.23 65.15
C VAL A 101 2.76 51.35 64.00
N ASP A 102 3.98 50.83 64.06
CA ASP A 102 4.54 49.97 63.02
C ASP A 102 3.81 48.62 62.96
N ALA A 103 3.50 48.01 64.10
CA ALA A 103 2.70 46.79 64.15
C ALA A 103 1.27 47.00 63.61
N LEU A 104 0.64 48.14 63.92
CA LEU A 104 -0.68 48.48 63.38
C LEU A 104 -0.63 48.69 61.87
N LYS A 105 0.41 49.35 61.34
CA LYS A 105 0.61 49.50 59.90
C LYS A 105 0.81 48.15 59.21
N GLU A 106 1.64 47.28 59.78
CA GLU A 106 1.87 45.95 59.22
C GLU A 106 0.58 45.12 59.18
N LEU A 107 -0.20 45.12 60.27
CA LEU A 107 -1.50 44.46 60.29
C LEU A 107 -2.48 45.05 59.28
N GLN A 108 -2.46 46.37 59.11
CA GLN A 108 -3.32 47.04 58.14
C GLN A 108 -2.93 46.70 56.69
N GLU A 109 -1.64 46.69 56.37
CA GLU A 109 -1.13 46.25 55.06
C GLU A 109 -1.46 44.78 54.79
N GLN A 110 -1.33 43.90 55.79
CA GLN A 110 -1.73 42.50 55.66
C GLN A 110 -3.23 42.34 55.40
N LEU A 111 -4.06 43.14 56.09
CA LEU A 111 -5.51 43.13 55.92
C LEU A 111 -5.92 43.65 54.53
N ASP A 112 -5.29 44.73 54.06
CA ASP A 112 -5.51 45.28 52.72
C ASP A 112 -5.09 44.30 51.62
N LYS A 113 -3.98 43.59 51.83
CA LYS A 113 -3.52 42.53 50.92
C LYS A 113 -4.49 41.34 50.90
N MET A 114 -4.99 40.93 52.08
CA MET A 114 -5.98 39.85 52.17
C MET A 114 -7.28 40.23 51.48
N ASN A 115 -7.76 41.46 51.68
CA ASN A 115 -8.95 41.98 51.00
C ASN A 115 -8.76 42.03 49.48
N SER A 116 -7.61 42.52 49.01
CA SER A 116 -7.28 42.53 47.57
C SER A 116 -7.32 41.11 46.99
N ASN A 117 -6.66 40.15 47.66
CA ASN A 117 -6.68 38.75 47.24
C ASN A 117 -8.10 38.16 47.25
N MET A 118 -8.91 38.48 48.25
CA MET A 118 -10.30 38.03 48.34
C MET A 118 -11.10 38.54 47.14
N THR A 119 -10.96 39.82 46.78
CA THR A 119 -11.64 40.38 45.60
C THR A 119 -11.18 39.74 44.28
N GLU A 120 -9.88 39.46 44.13
CA GLU A 120 -9.36 38.75 42.95
C GLU A 120 -9.90 37.32 42.84
N LEU A 121 -9.94 36.60 43.96
CA LEU A 121 -10.48 35.25 44.01
C LEU A 121 -11.99 35.22 43.71
N GLU A 122 -12.75 36.20 44.21
CA GLU A 122 -14.17 36.34 43.88
C GLU A 122 -14.39 36.61 42.39
N LEU A 123 -13.59 37.50 41.79
CA LEU A 123 -13.64 37.75 40.34
C LEU A 123 -13.35 36.47 39.56
N LYS A 124 -12.30 35.75 39.93
CA LYS A 124 -11.91 34.51 39.27
C LYS A 124 -12.95 33.40 39.43
N ALA A 125 -13.60 33.30 40.59
CA ALA A 125 -14.70 32.37 40.82
C ALA A 125 -15.88 32.68 39.89
N ARG A 126 -16.25 33.95 39.74
CA ARG A 126 -17.34 34.37 38.83
C ARG A 126 -16.98 34.11 37.36
N GLU A 127 -15.74 34.32 36.96
CA GLU A 127 -15.27 33.99 35.61
C GLU A 127 -15.40 32.49 35.33
N LEU A 128 -14.92 31.65 36.25
CA LEU A 128 -15.02 30.19 36.12
C LEU A 128 -16.47 29.69 36.13
N GLU A 129 -17.35 30.29 36.93
CA GLU A 129 -18.79 30.00 36.90
C GLU A 129 -19.40 30.35 35.54
N ARG A 130 -19.02 31.50 34.97
CA ARG A 130 -19.49 31.93 33.66
C ARG A 130 -19.00 31.01 32.55
N GLU A 131 -17.74 30.61 32.58
CA GLU A 131 -17.19 29.63 31.63
C GLU A 131 -17.88 28.27 31.75
N ASN A 132 -18.06 27.76 32.98
CA ASN A 132 -18.78 26.49 33.20
C ASN A 132 -20.23 26.56 32.72
N ALA A 133 -20.91 27.70 32.90
CA ALA A 133 -22.27 27.90 32.42
C ALA A 133 -22.38 27.85 30.89
N ILE A 134 -21.30 28.16 30.15
CA ILE A 134 -21.25 28.06 28.68
C ILE A 134 -20.83 26.66 28.24
N LEU A 135 -19.80 26.09 28.88
CA LEU A 135 -19.24 24.79 28.50
C LEU A 135 -20.19 23.62 28.80
N HIS A 136 -21.01 23.71 29.85
CA HIS A 136 -21.92 22.61 30.20
C HIS A 136 -23.01 22.39 29.12
N PRO A 137 -23.71 23.41 28.61
CA PRO A 137 -24.59 23.26 27.45
C PRO A 137 -23.90 22.71 26.20
N GLU A 138 -22.69 23.20 25.88
CA GLU A 138 -21.93 22.71 24.72
C GLU A 138 -21.59 21.22 24.86
N ARG A 139 -21.18 20.79 26.06
CA ARG A 139 -20.90 19.37 26.34
C ARG A 139 -22.16 18.51 26.18
N GLU A 140 -23.30 18.95 26.69
CA GLU A 140 -24.55 18.19 26.55
C GLU A 140 -25.05 18.16 25.10
N LEU A 141 -24.90 19.25 24.35
CA LEU A 141 -25.21 19.28 22.92
C LEU A 141 -24.31 18.30 22.15
N LEU A 142 -23.00 18.32 22.41
CA LEU A 142 -22.06 17.41 21.78
C LEU A 142 -22.37 15.95 22.13
N LYS A 143 -22.74 15.68 23.38
CA LYS A 143 -23.17 14.36 23.83
C LYS A 143 -24.42 13.90 23.08
N GLN A 144 -25.44 14.75 22.97
CA GLN A 144 -26.66 14.45 22.22
C GLN A 144 -26.36 14.16 20.74
N GLN A 145 -25.54 14.99 20.10
CA GLN A 145 -25.10 14.77 18.72
C GLN A 145 -24.34 13.45 18.57
N HIS A 146 -23.46 13.13 19.50
CA HIS A 146 -22.72 11.86 19.49
C HIS A 146 -23.64 10.65 19.64
N GLU A 147 -24.60 10.73 20.55
CA GLU A 147 -25.59 9.68 20.81
C GLU A 147 -26.53 9.49 19.61
N GLU A 148 -26.89 10.57 18.92
CA GLU A 148 -27.61 10.54 17.65
C GLU A 148 -26.79 9.86 16.55
N ILE A 149 -25.51 10.20 16.40
CA ILE A 149 -24.61 9.57 15.42
C ILE A 149 -24.47 8.07 15.70
N ILE A 150 -24.31 7.67 16.96
CA ILE A 150 -24.26 6.26 17.36
C ILE A 150 -25.57 5.55 17.01
N SER A 151 -26.71 6.17 17.28
CA SER A 151 -28.03 5.62 16.94
C SER A 151 -28.19 5.43 15.44
N GLN A 152 -27.83 6.43 14.63
CA GLN A 152 -27.86 6.34 13.17
C GLN A 152 -26.90 5.26 12.64
N LEU A 153 -25.72 5.11 13.24
CA LEU A 153 -24.76 4.07 12.87
C LEU A 153 -25.31 2.67 13.19
N ASN A 154 -25.89 2.50 14.37
CA ASN A 154 -26.52 1.24 14.78
C ASN A 154 -27.69 0.87 13.86
N GLN A 155 -28.52 1.84 13.49
CA GLN A 155 -29.59 1.63 12.52
C GLN A 155 -29.02 1.18 11.16
N LYS A 156 -28.00 1.88 10.64
CA LYS A 156 -27.34 1.48 9.38
C LYS A 156 -26.70 0.09 9.45
N MET A 157 -26.13 -0.29 10.60
CA MET A 157 -25.59 -1.63 10.80
C MET A 157 -26.70 -2.69 10.80
N ALA A 158 -27.84 -2.41 11.45
CA ALA A 158 -29.00 -3.29 11.45
C ALA A 158 -29.61 -3.44 10.04
N ASP A 159 -29.75 -2.33 9.31
CA ASP A 159 -30.23 -2.33 7.92
C ASP A 159 -29.29 -3.14 7.02
N LYS A 160 -27.97 -2.93 7.17
CA LYS A 160 -26.96 -3.71 6.44
C LYS A 160 -27.05 -5.20 6.75
N ALA A 161 -27.21 -5.59 8.01
CA ALA A 161 -27.37 -6.98 8.39
C ALA A 161 -28.65 -7.59 7.80
N THR A 162 -29.77 -6.87 7.87
CA THR A 162 -31.05 -7.27 7.29
C THR A 162 -30.96 -7.45 5.77
N MET A 163 -30.32 -6.49 5.08
CA MET A 163 -30.12 -6.56 3.64
C MET A 163 -29.18 -7.68 3.23
N GLN A 164 -28.16 -7.98 4.05
CA GLN A 164 -27.28 -9.13 3.85
C GLN A 164 -28.02 -10.46 4.02
N ILE A 165 -28.91 -10.57 5.00
CA ILE A 165 -29.77 -11.74 5.18
C ILE A 165 -30.67 -11.92 3.96
N ALA A 166 -31.38 -10.88 3.53
CA ALA A 166 -32.25 -10.92 2.35
C ALA A 166 -31.47 -11.27 1.06
N LEU A 167 -30.24 -10.77 0.91
CA LEU A 167 -29.37 -11.12 -0.20
C LEU A 167 -28.97 -12.61 -0.18
N ASN A 168 -28.64 -13.15 0.99
CA ASN A 168 -28.30 -14.56 1.13
C ASN A 168 -29.54 -15.45 0.86
N GLU A 169 -30.70 -15.09 1.39
CA GLU A 169 -31.96 -15.80 1.13
C GLU A 169 -32.35 -15.79 -0.34
N THR A 170 -32.23 -14.64 -1.02
CA THR A 170 -32.51 -14.55 -2.46
C THR A 170 -31.50 -15.35 -3.28
N ARG A 171 -30.23 -15.34 -2.90
CA ARG A 171 -29.20 -16.20 -3.51
C ARG A 171 -29.52 -17.68 -3.36
N ASP A 172 -29.97 -18.12 -2.19
CA ASP A 172 -30.33 -19.52 -1.95
C ASP A 172 -31.61 -19.90 -2.69
N LYS A 173 -32.61 -19.01 -2.77
CA LYS A 173 -33.80 -19.20 -3.63
C LYS A 173 -33.42 -19.32 -5.11
N VAL A 174 -32.50 -18.51 -5.61
CA VAL A 174 -32.01 -18.61 -6.99
C VAL A 174 -31.28 -19.93 -7.23
N ARG A 175 -30.46 -20.38 -6.27
CA ARG A 175 -29.81 -21.70 -6.35
C ARG A 175 -30.81 -22.84 -6.38
N GLN A 176 -31.84 -22.78 -5.52
CA GLN A 176 -32.89 -23.78 -5.50
C GLN A 176 -33.66 -23.79 -6.83
N ALA A 177 -34.08 -22.62 -7.33
CA ALA A 177 -34.78 -22.52 -8.61
C ALA A 177 -33.92 -23.05 -9.78
N ASN A 178 -32.61 -22.78 -9.77
CA ASN A 178 -31.71 -23.35 -10.77
C ASN A 178 -31.61 -24.87 -10.66
N GLN A 179 -31.55 -25.43 -9.45
CA GLN A 179 -31.57 -26.88 -9.25
C GLN A 179 -32.89 -27.48 -9.75
N ASP A 180 -34.03 -26.87 -9.40
CA ASP A 180 -35.35 -27.30 -9.85
C ASP A 180 -35.45 -27.25 -11.40
N ILE A 181 -34.85 -26.25 -12.05
CA ILE A 181 -34.77 -26.18 -13.52
C ILE A 181 -33.97 -27.37 -14.06
N VAL A 182 -32.80 -27.68 -13.50
CA VAL A 182 -31.99 -28.83 -13.94
C VAL A 182 -32.78 -30.13 -13.76
N ASP A 183 -33.41 -30.33 -12.60
CA ASP A 183 -34.20 -31.53 -12.32
C ASP A 183 -35.39 -31.66 -13.29
N LEU A 184 -36.05 -30.55 -13.65
CA LEU A 184 -37.10 -30.51 -14.65
C LEU A 184 -36.58 -30.79 -16.07
N GLU A 185 -35.41 -30.26 -16.43
CA GLU A 185 -34.77 -30.53 -17.72
C GLU A 185 -34.43 -32.01 -17.88
N ASP A 186 -33.86 -32.62 -16.83
CA ASP A 186 -33.57 -34.06 -16.77
C ASP A 186 -34.88 -34.87 -16.85
N GLY A 187 -35.93 -34.47 -16.12
CA GLY A 187 -37.25 -35.10 -16.22
C GLY A 187 -37.88 -34.99 -17.61
N ILE A 188 -37.72 -33.86 -18.30
CA ILE A 188 -38.17 -33.67 -19.69
C ILE A 188 -37.38 -34.58 -20.64
N LEU A 189 -36.07 -34.74 -20.43
CA LEU A 189 -35.24 -35.64 -21.23
C LEU A 189 -35.67 -37.10 -21.07
N GLN A 190 -35.89 -37.55 -19.83
CA GLN A 190 -36.39 -38.89 -19.53
C GLN A 190 -37.76 -39.13 -20.18
N LEU A 191 -38.72 -38.22 -20.02
CA LEU A 191 -40.04 -38.34 -20.64
C LEU A 191 -39.99 -38.37 -22.17
N LYS A 192 -39.07 -37.62 -22.79
CA LYS A 192 -38.86 -37.68 -24.24
C LYS A 192 -38.32 -39.04 -24.67
N GLU A 193 -37.39 -39.61 -23.91
CA GLU A 193 -36.85 -40.95 -24.17
C GLU A 193 -37.92 -42.03 -24.00
N ASP A 194 -38.69 -41.98 -22.93
CA ASP A 194 -39.83 -42.87 -22.68
C ASP A 194 -40.86 -42.79 -23.80
N LEU A 195 -41.23 -41.59 -24.24
CA LEU A 195 -42.20 -41.39 -25.32
C LEU A 195 -41.66 -41.90 -26.67
N ILE A 196 -40.36 -41.78 -26.92
CA ILE A 196 -39.72 -42.39 -28.09
C ILE A 196 -39.81 -43.91 -27.98
N GLN A 197 -39.47 -44.48 -26.82
CA GLN A 197 -39.53 -45.92 -26.59
C GLN A 197 -40.95 -46.46 -26.76
N GLU A 198 -41.95 -45.89 -26.08
CA GLU A 198 -43.36 -46.26 -26.23
C GLU A 198 -43.82 -46.16 -27.68
N ARG A 199 -43.42 -45.11 -28.41
CA ARG A 199 -43.77 -44.97 -29.83
C ARG A 199 -43.14 -46.05 -30.69
N THR A 200 -41.91 -46.48 -30.37
CA THR A 200 -41.26 -47.60 -31.07
C THR A 200 -41.96 -48.92 -30.76
N GLU A 201 -42.28 -49.20 -29.50
CA GLU A 201 -43.00 -50.38 -29.06
C GLU A 201 -44.39 -50.45 -29.70
N ALA A 202 -45.16 -49.36 -29.68
CA ALA A 202 -46.45 -49.27 -30.35
C ALA A 202 -46.34 -49.48 -31.87
N ARG A 203 -45.27 -49.01 -32.51
CA ARG A 203 -45.01 -49.28 -33.95
C ARG A 203 -44.69 -50.76 -34.19
N HIS A 204 -43.90 -51.39 -33.33
CA HIS A 204 -43.59 -52.82 -33.41
C HIS A 204 -44.86 -53.66 -33.20
N GLU A 205 -45.67 -53.33 -32.20
CA GLU A 205 -46.92 -54.01 -31.91
C GLU A 205 -47.93 -53.83 -33.05
N LYS A 206 -48.07 -52.62 -33.60
CA LYS A 206 -48.88 -52.37 -34.80
C LYS A 206 -48.44 -53.20 -35.99
N LYS A 207 -47.12 -53.37 -36.22
CA LYS A 207 -46.60 -54.24 -37.29
C LYS A 207 -46.95 -55.70 -37.02
N ARG A 208 -46.80 -56.17 -35.78
CA ARG A 208 -47.15 -57.53 -35.34
C ARG A 208 -48.63 -57.83 -35.56
N LEU A 209 -49.51 -56.94 -35.09
CA LEU A 209 -50.96 -57.06 -35.27
C LEU A 209 -51.36 -57.01 -36.74
N LYS A 210 -50.77 -56.11 -37.54
CA LYS A 210 -51.02 -56.10 -39.00
C LYS A 210 -50.66 -57.43 -39.65
N LYS A 211 -49.53 -58.03 -39.29
CA LYS A 211 -49.14 -59.35 -39.77
C LYS A 211 -50.15 -60.41 -39.33
N ALA A 212 -50.54 -60.42 -38.06
CA ALA A 212 -51.56 -61.34 -37.55
C ALA A 212 -52.92 -61.19 -38.26
N VAL A 213 -53.36 -59.96 -38.55
CA VAL A 213 -54.59 -59.69 -39.32
C VAL A 213 -54.49 -60.19 -40.76
N ILE A 214 -53.33 -60.02 -41.41
CA ILE A 214 -53.12 -60.57 -42.75
C ILE A 214 -53.18 -62.10 -42.70
N ASP A 215 -52.49 -62.72 -41.74
CA ASP A 215 -52.45 -64.18 -41.56
C ASP A 215 -53.83 -64.77 -41.21
N THR A 216 -54.65 -64.08 -40.41
CA THR A 216 -56.03 -64.53 -40.13
C THR A 216 -56.93 -64.34 -41.33
N LYS A 217 -56.75 -63.26 -42.10
CA LYS A 217 -57.53 -63.01 -43.33
C LYS A 217 -57.21 -64.03 -44.42
N THR A 218 -55.95 -64.43 -44.59
CA THR A 218 -55.57 -65.49 -45.53
C THR A 218 -56.15 -66.84 -45.10
N LYS A 219 -55.98 -67.23 -43.82
CA LYS A 219 -56.61 -68.45 -43.27
C LYS A 219 -58.13 -68.46 -43.43
N THR A 220 -58.79 -67.34 -43.19
CA THR A 220 -60.25 -67.21 -43.38
C THR A 220 -60.64 -67.37 -44.85
N LYS A 221 -59.84 -66.83 -45.78
CA LYS A 221 -60.07 -66.99 -47.22
C LYS A 221 -59.89 -68.45 -47.64
N GLU A 222 -58.80 -69.09 -47.23
CA GLU A 222 -58.53 -70.52 -47.47
C GLU A 222 -59.66 -71.39 -46.90
N GLN A 223 -60.11 -71.12 -45.67
CA GLN A 223 -61.21 -71.84 -45.05
C GLN A 223 -62.54 -71.63 -45.79
N LYS A 224 -62.81 -70.41 -46.30
CA LYS A 224 -63.98 -70.16 -47.15
C LYS A 224 -63.92 -70.94 -48.45
N GLU A 225 -62.76 -71.00 -49.11
CA GLU A 225 -62.55 -71.79 -50.32
C GLU A 225 -62.78 -73.29 -50.05
N GLN A 226 -62.19 -73.83 -48.98
CA GLN A 226 -62.43 -75.21 -48.55
C GLN A 226 -63.91 -75.49 -48.20
N ASN A 227 -64.59 -74.55 -47.55
CA ASN A 227 -66.01 -74.70 -47.23
C ASN A 227 -66.88 -74.71 -48.50
N VAL A 228 -66.52 -73.94 -49.53
CA VAL A 228 -67.20 -73.97 -50.83
C VAL A 228 -66.98 -75.31 -51.52
N GLU A 229 -65.76 -75.86 -51.49
CA GLU A 229 -65.48 -77.20 -52.03
C GLU A 229 -66.28 -78.28 -51.29
N LYS A 230 -66.22 -78.31 -49.95
CA LYS A 230 -67.02 -79.25 -49.15
C LYS A 230 -68.51 -79.09 -49.38
N LYS A 231 -69.01 -77.88 -49.59
CA LYS A 231 -70.42 -77.64 -49.93
C LYS A 231 -70.78 -78.28 -51.27
N LYS A 232 -69.94 -78.13 -52.31
CA LYS A 232 -70.14 -78.81 -53.60
C LYS A 232 -70.14 -80.33 -53.44
N GLU A 233 -69.22 -80.87 -52.66
CA GLU A 233 -69.21 -82.31 -52.35
C GLU A 233 -70.51 -82.74 -51.67
N LEU A 234 -70.96 -81.98 -50.67
CA LEU A 234 -72.20 -82.25 -49.95
C LEU A 234 -73.43 -82.17 -50.86
N ASP A 235 -73.49 -81.19 -51.76
CA ASP A 235 -74.55 -81.07 -52.77
C ASP A 235 -74.55 -82.29 -53.72
N THR A 236 -73.39 -82.77 -54.16
CA THR A 236 -73.31 -84.01 -54.98
C THR A 236 -73.68 -85.27 -54.21
N HIS A 237 -73.46 -85.30 -52.89
CA HIS A 237 -73.90 -86.39 -52.03
C HIS A 237 -75.41 -86.33 -51.80
N GLN A 238 -75.96 -85.14 -51.63
CA GLN A 238 -77.40 -84.91 -51.51
C GLN A 238 -78.14 -85.32 -52.78
N GLU A 239 -77.63 -84.95 -53.96
CA GLU A 239 -78.19 -85.36 -55.26
C GLU A 239 -78.20 -86.90 -55.40
N ARG A 240 -77.08 -87.56 -55.05
CA ARG A 240 -76.98 -89.03 -55.03
C ARG A 240 -77.95 -89.66 -54.04
N LEU A 241 -78.16 -89.04 -52.88
CA LEU A 241 -79.13 -89.51 -51.89
C LEU A 241 -80.54 -89.42 -52.45
N THR A 242 -80.95 -88.28 -53.02
CA THR A 242 -82.27 -88.10 -53.62
C THR A 242 -82.52 -89.08 -54.78
N ASP A 243 -81.52 -89.35 -55.60
CA ASP A 243 -81.61 -90.37 -56.65
C ASP A 243 -81.82 -91.78 -56.07
N SER A 244 -81.10 -92.11 -55.00
CA SER A 244 -81.23 -93.41 -54.32
C SER A 244 -82.58 -93.57 -53.63
N GLU A 245 -83.12 -92.49 -53.04
CA GLU A 245 -84.46 -92.44 -52.45
C GLU A 245 -85.54 -92.61 -53.52
N GLY A 246 -85.38 -91.96 -54.68
CA GLY A 246 -86.26 -92.13 -55.84
C GLY A 246 -86.25 -93.58 -56.37
N ARG A 247 -85.07 -94.21 -56.42
CA ARG A 247 -84.96 -95.64 -56.75
C ARG A 247 -85.65 -96.52 -55.70
N LEU A 248 -85.46 -96.24 -54.42
CA LEU A 248 -86.14 -96.98 -53.34
C LEU A 248 -87.66 -96.84 -53.42
N ASP A 249 -88.19 -95.66 -53.72
CA ASP A 249 -89.64 -95.46 -53.89
C ASP A 249 -90.17 -96.27 -55.09
N SER A 250 -89.42 -96.32 -56.20
CA SER A 250 -89.77 -97.16 -57.35
C SER A 250 -89.81 -98.66 -57.02
N ILE A 251 -88.87 -99.13 -56.18
CA ILE A 251 -88.83 -100.51 -55.68
C ILE A 251 -90.01 -100.76 -54.75
N ARG A 252 -90.32 -99.85 -53.81
CA ARG A 252 -91.48 -99.96 -52.91
C ARG A 252 -92.80 -100.02 -53.68
N LYS A 253 -92.97 -99.19 -54.71
CA LYS A 253 -94.13 -99.25 -55.63
C LYS A 253 -94.22 -100.58 -56.39
N SER A 254 -93.08 -101.19 -56.72
CA SER A 254 -93.04 -102.49 -57.38
C SER A 254 -93.38 -103.62 -56.42
N ILE A 255 -92.86 -103.59 -55.18
CA ILE A 255 -93.21 -104.52 -54.10
C ILE A 255 -94.73 -104.49 -53.85
N ARG A 256 -95.33 -103.30 -53.66
CA ARG A 256 -96.78 -103.16 -53.49
C ARG A 256 -97.59 -103.76 -54.64
N ARG A 257 -97.11 -103.63 -55.89
CA ARG A 257 -97.74 -104.26 -57.06
C ARG A 257 -97.65 -105.78 -57.01
N TYR A 258 -96.49 -106.33 -56.64
CA TYR A 258 -96.32 -107.78 -56.47
C TYR A 258 -97.11 -108.34 -55.29
N GLU A 259 -97.23 -107.60 -54.18
CA GLU A 259 -98.06 -107.97 -53.03
C GLU A 259 -99.55 -107.99 -53.40
N ALA A 260 -100.04 -107.00 -54.14
CA ALA A 260 -101.41 -106.98 -54.65
C ALA A 260 -101.68 -108.15 -55.61
N ALA A 261 -100.73 -108.45 -56.51
CA ALA A 261 -100.82 -109.60 -57.41
C ALA A 261 -100.81 -110.93 -56.66
N ARG A 262 -99.96 -111.06 -55.63
CA ARG A 262 -99.90 -112.23 -54.76
C ARG A 262 -101.21 -112.43 -54.00
N SER A 263 -101.77 -111.37 -53.39
CA SER A 263 -103.05 -111.45 -52.70
C SER A 263 -104.19 -111.90 -53.63
N LYS A 264 -104.19 -111.43 -54.88
CA LYS A 264 -105.13 -111.89 -55.91
C LYS A 264 -104.96 -113.37 -56.24
N MET A 265 -103.72 -113.84 -56.42
CA MET A 265 -103.45 -115.26 -56.65
C MET A 265 -103.85 -116.13 -55.45
N GLU A 266 -103.62 -115.67 -54.22
CA GLU A 266 -104.08 -116.36 -53.00
C GLU A 266 -105.61 -116.44 -52.93
N THR A 267 -106.34 -115.39 -53.34
CA THR A 267 -107.81 -115.45 -53.45
C THR A 267 -108.29 -116.41 -54.52
N ASP A 268 -107.61 -116.48 -55.68
CA ASP A 268 -107.95 -117.40 -56.77
C ASP A 268 -107.65 -118.86 -56.36
N GLU A 269 -106.54 -119.11 -55.65
CA GLU A 269 -106.20 -120.40 -55.05
C GLU A 269 -107.27 -120.85 -54.04
N GLY A 270 -107.73 -119.95 -53.17
CA GLY A 270 -108.82 -120.21 -52.23
C GLY A 270 -110.14 -120.58 -52.93
N ALA A 271 -110.46 -119.88 -54.02
CA ALA A 271 -111.65 -120.17 -54.83
C ALA A 271 -111.58 -121.56 -55.49
N LEU A 272 -110.44 -121.91 -56.11
CA LEU A 272 -110.20 -123.22 -56.72
C LEU A 272 -110.22 -124.36 -55.70
N THR A 273 -109.64 -124.14 -54.52
CA THR A 273 -109.66 -125.11 -53.41
C THR A 273 -111.09 -125.35 -52.93
N THR A 274 -111.91 -124.31 -52.88
CA THR A 274 -113.35 -124.41 -52.54
C THR A 274 -114.12 -125.17 -53.64
N GLN A 275 -113.80 -124.93 -54.91
CA GLN A 275 -114.40 -125.64 -56.04
C GLN A 275 -114.06 -127.14 -56.04
N LEU A 276 -112.81 -127.50 -55.71
CA LEU A 276 -112.36 -128.89 -55.54
C LEU A 276 -113.07 -129.58 -54.36
N ARG A 277 -113.27 -128.86 -53.25
CA ARG A 277 -114.02 -129.35 -52.08
C ARG A 277 -115.49 -129.62 -52.39
N ASN A 278 -116.11 -128.79 -53.24
CA ASN A 278 -117.49 -128.97 -53.70
C ASN A 278 -117.62 -130.16 -54.66
N GLN A 279 -116.64 -130.37 -55.55
CA GLN A 279 -116.56 -131.56 -56.42
C GLN A 279 -116.45 -132.86 -55.59
N LEU A 280 -115.64 -132.86 -54.53
CA LEU A 280 -115.52 -134.00 -53.60
C LEU A 280 -116.84 -134.30 -52.87
N LYS A 281 -117.54 -133.25 -52.39
CA LYS A 281 -118.89 -133.40 -51.78
C LYS A 281 -119.94 -133.95 -52.75
N TYR A 282 -119.88 -133.56 -54.02
CA TYR A 282 -120.76 -134.10 -55.07
C TYR A 282 -120.47 -135.60 -55.33
N ASN A 283 -119.20 -136.00 -55.30
CA ASN A 283 -118.79 -137.40 -55.45
C ASN A 283 -119.25 -138.28 -54.26
N GLU A 284 -119.23 -137.76 -53.04
CA GLU A 284 -119.81 -138.43 -51.86
C GLU A 284 -121.34 -138.59 -51.96
N GLN A 285 -122.05 -137.60 -52.50
CA GLN A 285 -123.51 -137.70 -52.72
C GLN A 285 -123.87 -138.76 -53.77
N LEU A 286 -123.06 -138.93 -54.83
CA LEU A 286 -123.23 -140.01 -55.81
C LEU A 286 -123.03 -141.41 -55.20
N ARG A 287 -122.06 -141.57 -54.28
CA ARG A 287 -121.86 -142.84 -53.55
C ARG A 287 -123.04 -143.18 -52.62
N LYS A 288 -123.65 -142.19 -51.97
CA LYS A 288 -124.85 -142.40 -51.13
C LYS A 288 -126.07 -142.81 -51.97
N ARG A 289 -126.23 -142.23 -53.16
CA ARG A 289 -127.33 -142.55 -54.09
C ARG A 289 -127.23 -143.96 -54.70
N GLY A 290 -126.03 -144.49 -54.88
CA GLY A 290 -125.81 -145.89 -55.29
C GLY A 290 -126.21 -146.92 -54.22
N MET A 291 -126.12 -146.56 -52.94
CA MET A 291 -126.47 -147.43 -51.81
C MET A 291 -127.99 -147.50 -51.57
N GLU A 292 -128.73 -146.46 -51.97
CA GLU A 292 -130.21 -146.43 -51.94
C GLU A 292 -130.86 -147.30 -53.03
N ILE A 293 -130.18 -147.49 -54.17
CA ILE A 293 -130.65 -148.34 -55.28
C ILE A 293 -130.62 -149.84 -54.91
N ILE A 294 -129.60 -150.29 -54.16
CA ILE A 294 -129.46 -151.69 -53.71
C ILE A 294 -130.56 -152.08 -52.71
N ASN A 295 -130.99 -151.14 -51.86
CA ASN A 295 -132.05 -151.35 -50.86
C ASN A 295 -133.46 -151.31 -51.47
N ALA A 296 -133.64 -150.73 -52.67
CA ALA A 296 -134.90 -150.73 -53.41
C ALA A 296 -135.16 -152.08 -54.11
N THR A 297 -134.11 -152.73 -54.63
CA THR A 297 -134.20 -154.02 -55.34
C THR A 297 -134.62 -155.19 -54.43
N THR A 298 -134.31 -155.12 -53.13
CA THR A 298 -134.73 -156.13 -52.13
C THR A 298 -136.20 -156.00 -51.72
N ARG A 299 -136.82 -154.83 -51.91
CA ARG A 299 -138.25 -154.57 -51.64
C ARG A 299 -139.15 -154.93 -52.83
N GLU A 300 -138.66 -154.78 -54.06
CA GLU A 300 -139.39 -155.18 -55.29
C GLU A 300 -139.58 -156.69 -55.45
N GLN A 301 -138.75 -157.52 -54.79
CA GLN A 301 -138.88 -158.98 -54.79
C GLN A 301 -140.06 -159.50 -53.94
N GLN A 302 -140.54 -158.70 -52.97
CA GLN A 302 -141.66 -159.05 -52.08
C GLN A 302 -143.03 -158.59 -52.59
N GLU A 303 -143.08 -157.62 -53.52
CA GLU A 303 -144.34 -157.15 -54.12
C GLU A 303 -144.78 -157.92 -55.38
N PHE A 304 -143.87 -158.68 -56.01
CA PHE A 304 -144.15 -159.50 -57.18
C PHE A 304 -145.17 -160.63 -56.90
N GLU A 305 -145.20 -161.19 -55.68
CA GLU A 305 -146.17 -162.21 -55.27
C GLU A 305 -147.60 -161.67 -55.08
N SER A 306 -147.76 -160.36 -54.85
CA SER A 306 -149.09 -159.74 -54.68
C SER A 306 -149.72 -159.29 -56.01
N LYS A 307 -148.92 -159.16 -57.09
CA LYS A 307 -149.36 -158.64 -58.40
C LYS A 307 -150.14 -159.64 -59.26
N GLN A 308 -150.24 -160.93 -58.90
CA GLN A 308 -150.92 -161.93 -59.74
C GLN A 308 -152.47 -161.95 -59.58
N LYS A 309 -153.03 -161.51 -58.44
CA LYS A 309 -154.46 -161.71 -58.13
C LYS A 309 -155.43 -160.58 -58.50
N LYS A 310 -154.95 -159.37 -58.85
CA LYS A 310 -155.83 -158.19 -59.02
C LYS A 310 -155.95 -157.64 -60.45
N LEU A 311 -155.23 -158.23 -61.41
CA LEU A 311 -155.14 -157.74 -62.80
C LEU A 311 -156.30 -158.15 -63.74
N VAL A 312 -157.33 -158.87 -63.28
CA VAL A 312 -158.39 -159.36 -64.19
C VAL A 312 -159.63 -158.44 -64.29
N ASN A 313 -159.89 -157.55 -63.33
CA ASN A 313 -161.26 -156.99 -63.19
C ASN A 313 -161.49 -155.50 -63.51
N LYS A 314 -160.50 -154.69 -63.89
CA LYS A 314 -160.72 -153.22 -63.99
C LYS A 314 -160.33 -152.53 -65.29
N ILE A 315 -159.95 -153.27 -66.33
CA ILE A 315 -159.67 -152.70 -67.67
C ILE A 315 -160.93 -152.22 -68.40
N LYS A 316 -162.15 -152.48 -67.94
CA LYS A 316 -163.30 -152.40 -68.85
C LYS A 316 -164.05 -151.06 -68.96
N ASN A 317 -163.90 -150.07 -68.09
CA ASN A 317 -164.86 -148.96 -68.08
C ASN A 317 -164.22 -147.55 -68.04
N TYR A 318 -163.33 -147.29 -69.00
CA TYR A 318 -163.46 -146.19 -69.96
C TYR A 318 -163.67 -144.73 -69.48
N GLU A 319 -162.83 -143.77 -69.91
CA GLU A 319 -162.90 -143.09 -71.24
C GLU A 319 -163.93 -141.96 -71.38
N THR A 320 -164.35 -141.31 -70.30
CA THR A 320 -165.12 -140.05 -70.41
C THR A 320 -164.46 -138.89 -69.67
N ASP A 321 -163.73 -138.11 -70.47
CA ASP A 321 -163.68 -136.63 -70.46
C ASP A 321 -162.78 -135.97 -69.40
N ILE A 322 -161.61 -135.39 -69.70
CA ILE A 322 -161.27 -134.44 -70.79
C ILE A 322 -162.48 -133.57 -71.17
N VAL A 323 -162.68 -132.45 -70.46
CA VAL A 323 -163.17 -131.18 -71.06
C VAL A 323 -163.24 -129.99 -70.08
N LYS A 324 -162.74 -130.04 -68.83
CA LYS A 324 -162.69 -128.82 -68.01
C LYS A 324 -161.31 -128.44 -67.50
N GLU A 325 -160.37 -128.40 -68.43
CA GLU A 325 -159.55 -127.18 -68.55
C GLU A 325 -160.46 -125.96 -68.45
N MET A 326 -160.14 -125.02 -67.55
CA MET A 326 -160.17 -123.58 -67.85
C MET A 326 -159.80 -122.76 -66.62
N ASP A 327 -158.60 -122.17 -66.73
CA ASP A 327 -158.16 -120.88 -66.20
C ASP A 327 -157.72 -120.74 -64.73
N LYS A 328 -156.41 -120.97 -64.53
CA LYS A 328 -155.60 -120.32 -63.49
C LYS A 328 -154.40 -119.59 -64.09
N THR A 329 -154.70 -118.64 -64.98
CA THR A 329 -153.78 -117.56 -65.35
C THR A 329 -154.29 -116.23 -64.81
N SER A 330 -154.07 -116.00 -63.52
CA SER A 330 -153.98 -114.66 -62.92
C SER A 330 -153.03 -114.78 -61.72
N ARG A 331 -151.71 -114.68 -61.96
CA ARG A 331 -150.91 -113.44 -61.89
C ARG A 331 -150.60 -112.98 -60.47
N LEU A 332 -149.30 -113.03 -60.16
CA LEU A 332 -148.52 -111.86 -59.72
C LEU A 332 -149.03 -111.08 -58.50
N ASP A 333 -148.85 -111.59 -57.26
CA ASP A 333 -148.99 -110.69 -56.10
C ASP A 333 -148.24 -111.01 -54.79
N GLN A 334 -147.23 -111.89 -54.73
CA GLN A 334 -146.70 -112.27 -53.39
C GLN A 334 -145.19 -112.32 -53.15
N ARG A 335 -144.29 -111.92 -54.06
CA ARG A 335 -142.87 -112.07 -53.69
C ARG A 335 -141.87 -111.17 -54.37
N ARG A 336 -142.09 -109.87 -54.27
CA ARG A 336 -141.12 -108.88 -54.73
C ARG A 336 -140.86 -107.80 -53.69
N ILE A 337 -139.81 -107.97 -52.90
CA ILE A 337 -138.95 -106.83 -52.49
C ILE A 337 -139.56 -105.89 -51.42
N GLY A 338 -138.82 -105.67 -50.33
CA GLY A 338 -138.97 -104.44 -49.56
C GLY A 338 -138.65 -104.53 -48.06
N LEU A 339 -139.25 -105.47 -47.33
CA LEU A 339 -139.55 -105.21 -45.91
C LEU A 339 -138.65 -105.89 -44.87
N ASN A 340 -137.44 -106.36 -45.19
CA ASN A 340 -136.62 -107.04 -44.17
C ASN A 340 -135.12 -106.72 -44.15
N HIS A 341 -134.67 -105.62 -44.77
CA HIS A 341 -133.30 -105.10 -44.58
C HIS A 341 -133.24 -103.63 -44.11
N GLU A 342 -134.38 -103.00 -43.80
CA GLU A 342 -134.44 -101.68 -43.14
C GLU A 342 -134.11 -101.70 -41.64
N LEU A 343 -133.60 -102.82 -41.08
CA LEU A 343 -133.40 -103.01 -39.64
C LEU A 343 -131.94 -103.29 -39.21
N LYS A 344 -130.94 -103.15 -40.10
CA LYS A 344 -129.52 -103.34 -39.70
C LYS A 344 -128.55 -102.23 -40.08
N ASP A 345 -128.93 -101.31 -40.96
CA ASP A 345 -128.05 -100.21 -41.39
C ASP A 345 -128.24 -98.89 -40.60
N LYS A 346 -129.20 -98.81 -39.66
CA LYS A 346 -129.43 -97.58 -38.87
C LYS A 346 -128.82 -97.55 -37.46
N GLU A 347 -128.20 -98.63 -36.98
CA GLU A 347 -127.59 -98.67 -35.63
C GLU A 347 -126.08 -98.42 -35.63
N ARG A 348 -125.38 -98.44 -36.78
CA ARG A 348 -123.93 -98.21 -36.84
C ARG A 348 -123.51 -96.74 -36.98
N ILE A 349 -124.46 -95.83 -37.19
CA ILE A 349 -124.17 -94.39 -37.37
C ILE A 349 -124.23 -93.61 -36.03
N GLN A 350 -124.67 -94.23 -34.92
CA GLN A 350 -124.73 -93.56 -33.61
C GLN A 350 -123.44 -93.66 -32.77
N GLU A 351 -122.51 -94.58 -33.05
CA GLU A 351 -121.22 -94.69 -32.33
C GLU A 351 -120.11 -93.82 -32.93
N GLU A 352 -120.15 -93.50 -34.23
CA GLU A 352 -119.13 -92.65 -34.89
C GLU A 352 -119.35 -91.14 -34.64
N ASP A 353 -120.59 -90.68 -34.46
CA ASP A 353 -120.89 -89.25 -34.21
C ASP A 353 -120.62 -88.81 -32.74
N ALA A 354 -120.66 -89.73 -31.77
CA ALA A 354 -120.40 -89.40 -30.36
C ALA A 354 -118.90 -89.18 -30.07
N LEU A 355 -118.02 -89.93 -30.73
CA LEU A 355 -116.57 -89.79 -30.60
C LEU A 355 -116.04 -88.54 -31.33
N TYR A 356 -116.63 -88.18 -32.48
CA TYR A 356 -116.26 -86.97 -33.22
C TYR A 356 -116.66 -85.68 -32.47
N VAL A 357 -117.81 -85.67 -31.79
CA VAL A 357 -118.24 -84.53 -30.95
C VAL A 357 -117.37 -84.38 -29.69
N GLN A 358 -116.90 -85.49 -29.11
CA GLN A 358 -116.01 -85.46 -27.95
C GLN A 358 -114.58 -84.98 -28.33
N GLU A 359 -114.05 -85.40 -29.48
CA GLU A 359 -112.79 -84.88 -30.03
C GLU A 359 -112.88 -83.39 -30.37
N LEU A 360 -114.00 -82.93 -30.95
CA LEU A 360 -114.23 -81.51 -31.22
C LEU A 360 -114.40 -80.67 -29.95
N ASP A 361 -115.03 -81.20 -28.90
CA ASP A 361 -115.16 -80.49 -27.61
C ASP A 361 -113.84 -80.46 -26.84
N GLU A 362 -113.02 -81.50 -26.90
CA GLU A 362 -111.64 -81.50 -26.35
C GLU A 362 -110.73 -80.54 -27.12
N GLN A 363 -110.83 -80.47 -28.45
CA GLN A 363 -110.12 -79.47 -29.26
C GLN A 363 -110.62 -78.06 -28.96
N LEU A 364 -111.93 -77.85 -28.79
CA LEU A 364 -112.50 -76.54 -28.45
C LEU A 364 -112.12 -76.11 -27.03
N GLN A 365 -112.07 -77.03 -26.06
CA GLN A 365 -111.58 -76.79 -24.70
C GLN A 365 -110.07 -76.50 -24.68
N SER A 366 -109.27 -77.20 -25.49
CA SER A 366 -107.84 -76.94 -25.67
C SER A 366 -107.61 -75.55 -26.27
N VAL A 367 -108.35 -75.19 -27.32
CA VAL A 367 -108.29 -73.85 -27.93
C VAL A 367 -108.80 -72.78 -26.97
N LYS A 368 -109.85 -73.04 -26.17
CA LYS A 368 -110.30 -72.12 -25.12
C LYS A 368 -109.24 -71.92 -24.03
N ARG A 369 -108.59 -72.99 -23.55
CA ARG A 369 -107.49 -72.90 -22.58
C ARG A 369 -106.30 -72.12 -23.14
N ASN A 370 -105.91 -72.41 -24.38
CA ASN A 370 -104.85 -71.66 -25.07
C ASN A 370 -105.26 -70.20 -25.30
N LEU A 371 -106.53 -69.91 -25.56
CA LEU A 371 -107.03 -68.54 -25.73
C LEU A 371 -107.06 -67.78 -24.40
N THR A 372 -107.44 -68.43 -23.30
CA THR A 372 -107.36 -67.82 -21.95
C THR A 372 -105.92 -67.61 -21.51
N GLU A 373 -105.02 -68.57 -21.75
CA GLU A 373 -103.60 -68.43 -21.45
C GLU A 373 -102.96 -67.33 -22.31
N LYS A 374 -103.35 -67.22 -23.60
CA LYS A 374 -102.93 -66.11 -24.45
C LYS A 374 -103.54 -64.77 -24.03
N ALA A 375 -104.75 -64.74 -23.50
CA ALA A 375 -105.35 -63.53 -22.96
C ALA A 375 -104.65 -63.08 -21.66
N GLU A 376 -104.24 -64.02 -20.80
CA GLU A 376 -103.44 -63.77 -19.61
C GLU A 376 -102.02 -63.32 -19.97
N ASP A 377 -101.39 -63.93 -20.98
CA ASP A 377 -100.09 -63.50 -21.55
C ASP A 377 -100.17 -62.08 -22.11
N VAL A 378 -101.24 -61.75 -22.84
CA VAL A 378 -101.47 -60.40 -23.37
C VAL A 378 -101.71 -59.41 -22.23
N GLY A 379 -102.44 -59.80 -21.18
CA GLY A 379 -102.60 -59.00 -19.98
C GLY A 379 -101.27 -58.71 -19.27
N ARG A 380 -100.42 -59.74 -19.12
CA ARG A 380 -99.06 -59.59 -18.58
C ARG A 380 -98.19 -58.69 -19.44
N MET A 381 -98.19 -58.88 -20.76
CA MET A 381 -97.42 -58.04 -21.67
C MET A 381 -97.95 -56.59 -21.72
N GLN A 382 -99.25 -56.37 -21.54
CA GLN A 382 -99.81 -55.02 -21.40
C GLN A 382 -99.36 -54.35 -20.11
N THR A 383 -99.35 -55.07 -18.98
CA THR A 383 -98.84 -54.51 -17.72
C THR A 383 -97.35 -54.23 -17.80
N GLU A 384 -96.57 -55.13 -18.41
CA GLU A 384 -95.13 -54.94 -18.63
C GLU A 384 -94.86 -53.77 -19.58
N ASN A 385 -95.63 -53.61 -20.65
CA ASN A 385 -95.51 -52.44 -21.54
C ASN A 385 -95.83 -51.13 -20.81
N ILE A 386 -96.85 -51.09 -19.95
CA ILE A 386 -97.17 -49.89 -19.15
C ILE A 386 -96.06 -49.59 -18.14
N GLU A 387 -95.45 -50.61 -17.53
CA GLU A 387 -94.31 -50.46 -16.63
C GLU A 387 -93.06 -49.97 -17.39
N MET A 388 -92.76 -50.56 -18.54
CA MET A 388 -91.66 -50.15 -19.42
C MET A 388 -91.85 -48.72 -19.95
N GLU A 389 -93.07 -48.32 -20.30
CA GLU A 389 -93.38 -46.93 -20.69
C GLU A 389 -93.12 -45.96 -19.54
N LYS A 390 -93.56 -46.29 -18.31
CA LYS A 390 -93.27 -45.48 -17.11
C LYS A 390 -91.77 -45.42 -16.80
N GLU A 391 -91.05 -46.52 -16.94
CA GLU A 391 -89.59 -46.53 -16.78
C GLU A 391 -88.90 -45.69 -17.85
N THR A 392 -89.36 -45.74 -19.10
CA THR A 392 -88.82 -44.87 -20.16
C THR A 392 -89.13 -43.39 -19.93
N GLU A 393 -90.32 -43.05 -19.42
CA GLU A 393 -90.65 -41.68 -19.03
C GLU A 393 -89.78 -41.20 -17.85
N ALA A 394 -89.63 -42.02 -16.80
CA ALA A 394 -88.76 -41.71 -15.66
C ALA A 394 -87.30 -41.56 -16.09
N LEU A 395 -86.83 -42.39 -17.01
CA LEU A 395 -85.48 -42.29 -17.58
C LEU A 395 -85.33 -41.02 -18.43
N ALA A 396 -86.34 -40.64 -19.21
CA ALA A 396 -86.33 -39.42 -20.01
C ALA A 396 -86.31 -38.16 -19.12
N GLU A 397 -87.08 -38.14 -18.02
CA GLU A 397 -87.06 -37.07 -17.03
C GLU A 397 -85.71 -37.00 -16.30
N SER A 398 -85.15 -38.15 -15.90
CA SER A 398 -83.82 -38.25 -15.31
C SER A 398 -82.75 -37.72 -16.25
N HIS A 399 -82.77 -38.14 -17.52
CA HIS A 399 -81.84 -37.67 -18.54
C HIS A 399 -81.97 -36.16 -18.77
N LYS A 400 -83.20 -35.63 -18.77
CA LYS A 400 -83.44 -34.18 -18.87
C LYS A 400 -82.87 -33.42 -17.67
N ALA A 401 -82.99 -33.95 -16.46
CA ALA A 401 -82.40 -33.37 -15.26
C ALA A 401 -80.85 -33.38 -15.31
N VAL A 402 -80.26 -34.50 -15.76
CA VAL A 402 -78.81 -34.62 -15.96
C VAL A 402 -78.30 -33.63 -17.02
N LEU A 403 -79.00 -33.51 -18.15
CA LEU A 403 -78.64 -32.54 -19.18
C LEU A 403 -78.73 -31.10 -18.67
N ALA A 404 -79.73 -30.76 -17.86
CA ALA A 404 -79.84 -29.43 -17.24
C ALA A 404 -78.67 -29.15 -16.29
N GLN A 405 -78.26 -30.14 -15.49
CA GLN A 405 -77.11 -30.03 -14.59
C GLN A 405 -75.79 -29.90 -15.35
N LEU A 406 -75.57 -30.71 -16.38
CA LEU A 406 -74.38 -30.63 -17.23
C LEU A 406 -74.30 -29.29 -17.96
N ASN A 407 -75.42 -28.78 -18.50
CA ASN A 407 -75.45 -27.46 -19.13
C ASN A 407 -75.12 -26.34 -18.13
N LYS A 408 -75.62 -26.43 -16.90
CA LYS A 408 -75.27 -25.49 -15.83
C LYS A 408 -73.77 -25.52 -15.52
N GLN A 409 -73.18 -26.72 -15.39
CA GLN A 409 -71.74 -26.87 -15.19
C GLN A 409 -70.91 -26.34 -16.36
N ILE A 410 -71.36 -26.55 -17.61
CA ILE A 410 -70.70 -26.00 -18.80
C ILE A 410 -70.69 -24.46 -18.74
N GLU A 411 -71.80 -23.84 -18.33
CA GLU A 411 -71.88 -22.38 -18.24
C GLU A 411 -71.03 -21.82 -17.09
N GLU A 412 -71.00 -22.50 -15.93
CA GLU A 412 -70.08 -22.18 -14.83
C GLU A 412 -68.61 -22.25 -15.26
N TYR A 413 -68.21 -23.29 -16.01
CA TYR A 413 -66.85 -23.39 -16.55
C TYR A 413 -66.54 -22.33 -17.60
N ARG A 414 -67.52 -21.91 -18.42
CA ARG A 414 -67.33 -20.80 -19.35
C ARG A 414 -67.11 -19.47 -18.62
N GLU A 415 -67.85 -19.22 -17.54
CA GLU A 415 -67.66 -18.03 -16.72
C GLU A 415 -66.29 -18.03 -16.03
N GLN A 416 -65.88 -19.17 -15.45
CA GLN A 416 -64.56 -19.34 -14.86
C GLN A 416 -63.44 -19.12 -15.88
N LEU A 417 -63.55 -19.70 -17.08
CA LEU A 417 -62.60 -19.49 -18.17
C LEU A 417 -62.56 -18.01 -18.59
N GLY A 418 -63.69 -17.30 -18.55
CA GLY A 418 -63.77 -15.87 -18.78
C GLY A 418 -62.99 -15.05 -17.74
N LYS A 419 -63.15 -15.39 -16.46
CA LYS A 419 -62.40 -14.76 -15.35
C LYS A 419 -60.90 -15.04 -15.46
N GLU A 420 -60.51 -16.29 -15.68
CA GLU A 420 -59.11 -16.68 -15.81
C GLU A 420 -58.43 -15.99 -17.01
N LYS A 421 -59.14 -15.86 -18.14
CA LYS A 421 -58.64 -15.09 -19.29
C LYS A 421 -58.40 -13.63 -18.96
N LYS A 422 -59.30 -13.01 -18.17
CA LYS A 422 -59.17 -11.62 -17.75
C LYS A 422 -58.00 -11.44 -16.77
N GLU A 423 -57.91 -12.31 -15.76
CA GLU A 423 -56.80 -12.33 -14.79
C GLU A 423 -55.46 -12.54 -15.49
N ARG A 424 -55.40 -13.43 -16.48
CA ARG A 424 -54.20 -13.64 -17.29
C ARG A 424 -53.82 -12.39 -18.08
N LEU A 425 -54.78 -11.64 -18.59
CA LEU A 425 -54.53 -10.38 -19.30
C LEU A 425 -53.96 -9.33 -18.35
N GLU A 426 -54.58 -9.15 -17.17
CA GLU A 426 -54.13 -8.23 -16.13
C GLU A 426 -52.72 -8.59 -15.61
N LEU A 427 -52.45 -9.88 -15.40
CA LEU A 427 -51.11 -10.38 -15.03
C LEU A 427 -50.08 -10.15 -16.14
N GLN A 428 -50.47 -10.29 -17.40
CA GLN A 428 -49.58 -10.03 -18.54
C GLN A 428 -49.25 -8.54 -18.63
N GLU A 429 -50.23 -7.65 -18.47
CA GLU A 429 -50.00 -6.20 -18.42
C GLU A 429 -49.09 -5.82 -17.25
N SER A 430 -49.34 -6.38 -16.05
CA SER A 430 -48.48 -6.16 -14.88
C SER A 430 -47.06 -6.68 -15.11
N LYS A 431 -46.89 -7.84 -15.75
CA LYS A 431 -45.58 -8.39 -16.13
C LYS A 431 -44.85 -7.47 -17.10
N ASP A 432 -45.56 -6.94 -18.11
CA ASP A 432 -44.97 -6.08 -19.12
C ASP A 432 -44.56 -4.72 -18.51
N GLU A 433 -45.36 -4.17 -17.58
CA GLU A 433 -45.02 -2.96 -16.82
C GLU A 433 -43.81 -3.17 -15.91
N VAL A 434 -43.76 -4.27 -15.16
CA VAL A 434 -42.61 -4.64 -14.34
C VAL A 434 -41.37 -4.88 -15.20
N GLY A 435 -41.52 -5.51 -16.37
CA GLY A 435 -40.45 -5.71 -17.34
C GLY A 435 -39.86 -4.40 -17.82
N LYS A 436 -40.72 -3.43 -18.17
CA LYS A 436 -40.29 -2.09 -18.58
C LYS A 436 -39.56 -1.34 -17.45
N ASN A 437 -40.09 -1.38 -16.23
CA ASN A 437 -39.45 -0.78 -15.06
C ASN A 437 -38.07 -1.40 -14.78
N LEU A 438 -37.95 -2.73 -14.93
CA LEU A 438 -36.67 -3.43 -14.78
C LEU A 438 -35.66 -2.97 -15.84
N ASP A 439 -36.08 -2.83 -17.09
CA ASP A 439 -35.21 -2.40 -18.18
C ASP A 439 -34.79 -0.93 -18.01
N ASP A 440 -35.68 -0.06 -17.57
CA ASP A 440 -35.37 1.34 -17.24
C ASP A 440 -34.33 1.43 -16.09
N ILE A 441 -34.49 0.62 -15.03
CA ILE A 441 -33.53 0.52 -13.93
C ILE A 441 -32.18 0.01 -14.43
N LYS A 442 -32.16 -1.04 -15.27
CA LYS A 442 -30.91 -1.56 -15.86
C LYS A 442 -30.21 -0.51 -16.71
N MET A 443 -30.95 0.22 -17.54
CA MET A 443 -30.40 1.31 -18.34
C MET A 443 -29.81 2.41 -17.47
N SER A 444 -30.54 2.84 -16.43
CA SER A 444 -30.05 3.84 -15.47
C SER A 444 -28.79 3.36 -14.73
N GLN A 445 -28.78 2.12 -14.28
CA GLN A 445 -27.62 1.51 -13.63
C GLN A 445 -26.42 1.42 -14.58
N GLN A 446 -26.63 1.05 -15.84
CA GLN A 446 -25.56 0.98 -16.84
C GLN A 446 -24.98 2.37 -17.13
N GLN A 447 -25.82 3.40 -17.24
CA GLN A 447 -25.38 4.79 -17.38
C GLN A 447 -24.58 5.25 -16.16
N PHE A 448 -25.06 4.96 -14.95
CA PHE A 448 -24.35 5.27 -13.70
C PHE A 448 -22.99 4.59 -13.64
N MET A 449 -22.93 3.29 -13.95
CA MET A 449 -21.67 2.52 -13.96
C MET A 449 -20.70 3.06 -15.01
N SER A 450 -21.17 3.46 -16.19
CA SER A 450 -20.35 4.11 -17.22
C SER A 450 -19.76 5.43 -16.71
N ALA A 451 -20.59 6.30 -16.11
CA ALA A 451 -20.16 7.59 -15.58
C ALA A 451 -19.16 7.44 -14.41
N ILE A 452 -19.36 6.46 -13.53
CA ILE A 452 -18.41 6.14 -12.46
C ILE A 452 -17.10 5.61 -13.04
N THR A 453 -17.17 4.73 -14.04
CA THR A 453 -15.96 4.18 -14.69
C THR A 453 -15.15 5.28 -15.36
N GLU A 454 -15.81 6.22 -16.04
CA GLU A 454 -15.19 7.39 -16.64
C GLU A 454 -14.51 8.28 -15.58
N LYS A 455 -15.22 8.62 -14.49
CA LYS A 455 -14.62 9.36 -13.36
C LYS A 455 -13.42 8.65 -12.73
N ILE A 456 -13.46 7.33 -12.60
CA ILE A 456 -12.33 6.54 -12.10
C ILE A 456 -11.15 6.61 -13.07
N GLN A 457 -11.39 6.50 -14.38
CA GLN A 457 -10.32 6.62 -15.38
C GLN A 457 -9.70 8.01 -15.38
N ASP A 458 -10.50 9.06 -15.32
CA ASP A 458 -10.00 10.44 -15.24
C ASP A 458 -9.23 10.68 -13.95
N GLY A 459 -9.72 10.17 -12.81
CA GLY A 459 -9.00 10.18 -11.55
C GLY A 459 -7.64 9.48 -11.63
N LYS A 460 -7.58 8.31 -12.29
CA LYS A 460 -6.32 7.59 -12.54
C LYS A 460 -5.37 8.37 -13.44
N ARG A 461 -5.87 8.97 -14.54
CA ARG A 461 -5.07 9.82 -15.43
C ARG A 461 -4.47 11.00 -14.68
N LYS A 462 -5.29 11.67 -13.87
CA LYS A 462 -4.86 12.83 -13.06
C LYS A 462 -3.85 12.44 -12.00
N HIS A 463 -4.04 11.29 -11.35
CA HIS A 463 -3.05 10.73 -10.41
C HIS A 463 -1.71 10.45 -11.10
N VAL A 464 -1.72 9.83 -12.29
CA VAL A 464 -0.48 9.58 -13.05
C VAL A 464 0.20 10.89 -13.45
N GLN A 465 -0.56 11.90 -13.90
CA GLN A 465 -0.03 13.22 -14.22
C GLN A 465 0.64 13.87 -13.00
N LEU A 466 -0.06 13.95 -11.86
CA LEU A 466 0.48 14.51 -10.62
C LEU A 466 1.68 13.73 -10.10
N SER A 467 1.69 12.41 -10.25
CA SER A 467 2.84 11.58 -9.87
C SER A 467 4.05 11.87 -10.75
N ASN A 468 3.86 12.01 -12.06
CA ASN A 468 4.94 12.35 -12.99
C ASN A 468 5.46 13.77 -12.75
N GLU A 469 4.56 14.72 -12.49
CA GLU A 469 4.90 16.09 -12.11
C GLU A 469 5.69 16.12 -10.78
N GLY A 470 5.27 15.35 -9.78
CA GLY A 470 5.99 15.18 -8.53
C GLY A 470 7.40 14.62 -8.72
N VAL A 471 7.57 13.62 -9.60
CA VAL A 471 8.91 13.08 -9.96
C VAL A 471 9.76 14.12 -10.68
N SER A 472 9.17 14.91 -11.58
CA SER A 472 9.86 15.99 -12.29
C SER A 472 10.34 17.08 -11.33
N LEU A 473 9.45 17.55 -10.45
CA LEU A 473 9.78 18.54 -9.42
C LEU A 473 10.84 18.04 -8.45
N GLN A 474 10.77 16.76 -8.05
CA GLN A 474 11.79 16.17 -7.19
C GLN A 474 13.16 16.08 -7.88
N LYS A 475 13.18 15.89 -9.20
CA LYS A 475 14.41 15.94 -9.99
C LYS A 475 14.94 17.38 -10.09
N GLU A 476 14.08 18.35 -10.38
CA GLU A 476 14.44 19.78 -10.41
C GLU A 476 15.01 20.25 -9.07
N ILE A 477 14.36 19.92 -7.95
CA ILE A 477 14.86 20.24 -6.60
C ILE A 477 16.27 19.66 -6.40
N LYS A 478 16.51 18.44 -6.86
CA LYS A 478 17.81 17.78 -6.70
C LYS A 478 18.89 18.42 -7.58
N ASP A 479 18.52 18.85 -8.79
CA ASP A 479 19.41 19.58 -9.69
C ASP A 479 19.75 20.96 -9.10
N ASP A 480 18.77 21.67 -8.55
CA ASP A 480 18.95 22.94 -7.83
C ASP A 480 19.83 22.77 -6.57
N GLU A 481 19.62 21.72 -5.78
CA GLU A 481 20.47 21.39 -4.62
C GLU A 481 21.93 21.20 -5.02
N ASN A 482 22.19 20.48 -6.12
CA ASN A 482 23.54 20.29 -6.64
C ASN A 482 24.15 21.62 -7.13
N GLU A 483 23.35 22.49 -7.74
CA GLU A 483 23.81 23.81 -8.20
C GLU A 483 24.14 24.73 -7.01
N ILE A 484 23.32 24.70 -5.95
CA ILE A 484 23.58 25.40 -4.68
C ILE A 484 24.87 24.89 -4.04
N GLU A 485 25.08 23.58 -3.99
CA GLU A 485 26.29 22.98 -3.41
C GLU A 485 27.54 23.39 -4.21
N THR A 486 27.44 23.39 -5.54
CA THR A 486 28.53 23.85 -6.44
C THR A 486 28.83 25.33 -6.23
N MET A 487 27.80 26.19 -6.18
CA MET A 487 27.96 27.61 -5.90
C MET A 487 28.54 27.85 -4.51
N SER A 488 28.10 27.13 -3.48
CA SER A 488 28.63 27.21 -2.12
C SER A 488 30.12 26.86 -2.06
N SER A 489 30.53 25.77 -2.73
CA SER A 489 31.94 25.38 -2.87
C SER A 489 32.76 26.46 -3.57
N ASN A 490 32.25 27.03 -4.66
CA ASN A 490 32.91 28.12 -5.37
C ASN A 490 33.05 29.37 -4.48
N LEU A 491 32.01 29.72 -3.74
CA LEU A 491 31.98 30.87 -2.83
C LEU A 491 32.99 30.69 -1.69
N THR A 492 33.10 29.48 -1.14
CA THR A 492 34.10 29.12 -0.14
C THR A 492 35.52 29.24 -0.71
N THR A 493 35.73 28.77 -1.94
CA THR A 493 37.03 28.86 -2.63
C THR A 493 37.43 30.31 -2.89
N VAL A 494 36.48 31.14 -3.35
CA VAL A 494 36.70 32.58 -3.57
C VAL A 494 36.96 33.31 -2.25
N GLN A 495 36.26 32.96 -1.16
CA GLN A 495 36.54 33.50 0.17
C GLN A 495 37.96 33.18 0.62
N GLN A 496 38.41 31.93 0.48
CA GLN A 496 39.79 31.53 0.80
C GLN A 496 40.82 32.30 -0.02
N GLN A 497 40.60 32.45 -1.34
CA GLN A 497 41.48 33.25 -2.21
C GLN A 497 41.54 34.73 -1.79
N TYR A 498 40.40 35.30 -1.39
CA TYR A 498 40.35 36.67 -0.88
C TYR A 498 41.10 36.82 0.44
N GLU A 499 40.98 35.84 1.34
CA GLU A 499 41.64 35.83 2.64
C GLU A 499 43.16 35.66 2.49
N GLU A 500 43.62 34.79 1.59
CA GLU A 500 45.03 34.67 1.21
C GLU A 500 45.58 35.96 0.59
N MET A 501 44.83 36.59 -0.32
CA MET A 501 45.20 37.88 -0.91
C MET A 501 45.28 38.97 0.15
N PHE A 502 44.31 39.04 1.06
CA PHE A 502 44.28 39.98 2.17
C PHE A 502 45.51 39.80 3.07
N ASN A 503 45.80 38.57 3.51
CA ASN A 503 46.96 38.25 4.34
C ASN A 503 48.29 38.60 3.64
N THR A 504 48.39 38.32 2.34
CA THR A 504 49.57 38.70 1.54
C THR A 504 49.76 40.21 1.50
N MET A 505 48.66 40.96 1.34
CA MET A 505 48.73 42.41 1.28
C MET A 505 49.00 43.03 2.65
N GLN A 506 48.44 42.47 3.71
CA GLN A 506 48.73 42.80 5.10
C GLN A 506 50.24 42.65 5.40
N HIS A 507 50.84 41.51 5.03
CA HIS A 507 52.28 41.29 5.20
C HIS A 507 53.14 42.27 4.39
N LYS A 508 52.72 42.64 3.17
CA LYS A 508 53.41 43.67 2.39
C LYS A 508 53.37 45.03 3.09
N VAL A 509 52.22 45.40 3.67
CA VAL A 509 52.07 46.63 4.45
C VAL A 509 52.95 46.61 5.69
N GLU A 510 53.02 45.48 6.40
CA GLU A 510 53.89 45.31 7.57
C GLU A 510 55.38 45.41 7.20
N ASN A 511 55.80 44.80 6.09
CA ASN A 511 57.19 44.90 5.61
C ASN A 511 57.55 46.34 5.22
N ILE A 512 56.68 47.04 4.48
CA ILE A 512 56.91 48.45 4.12
C ILE A 512 56.98 49.32 5.39
N LYS A 513 56.13 49.04 6.39
CA LYS A 513 56.18 49.73 7.68
C LYS A 513 57.50 49.48 8.41
N GLY A 514 58.03 48.26 8.36
CA GLY A 514 59.35 47.90 8.89
C GLY A 514 60.49 48.62 8.17
N ASP A 515 60.44 48.69 6.83
CA ASP A 515 61.42 49.39 6.00
C ASP A 515 61.43 50.89 6.31
N ILE A 516 60.25 51.51 6.49
CA ILE A 516 60.12 52.92 6.90
C ILE A 516 60.81 53.15 8.25
N LEU A 517 60.54 52.31 9.25
CA LEU A 517 61.16 52.42 10.58
C LEU A 517 62.70 52.28 10.52
N SER A 518 63.20 51.38 9.66
CA SER A 518 64.64 51.22 9.42
C SER A 518 65.24 52.47 8.76
N MET A 519 64.57 53.05 7.76
CA MET A 519 65.01 54.29 7.13
C MET A 519 64.99 55.48 8.10
N GLU A 520 63.97 55.59 8.95
CA GLU A 520 63.89 56.61 10.00
C GLU A 520 65.05 56.50 10.99
N SER A 521 65.40 55.27 11.40
CA SER A 521 66.58 55.02 12.24
C SER A 521 67.89 55.43 11.56
N GLN A 522 68.06 55.13 10.27
CA GLN A 522 69.25 55.53 9.49
C GLN A 522 69.35 57.05 9.33
N ILE A 523 68.22 57.75 9.21
CA ILE A 523 68.19 59.22 9.14
C ILE A 523 68.66 59.83 10.45
N GLU A 524 68.24 59.31 11.60
CA GLU A 524 68.71 59.82 12.89
C GLU A 524 70.19 59.53 13.13
N GLU A 525 70.68 58.35 12.74
CA GLU A 525 72.11 58.03 12.81
C GLU A 525 72.94 59.03 11.98
N ARG A 526 72.51 59.34 10.75
CA ARG A 526 73.14 60.37 9.90
C ARG A 526 73.09 61.79 10.47
N LYS A 527 72.02 62.16 11.20
CA LYS A 527 71.95 63.46 11.91
C LYS A 527 72.96 63.55 13.05
N THR A 528 73.22 62.44 13.75
CA THR A 528 74.26 62.40 14.79
C THR A 528 75.69 62.49 14.22
N GLU A 529 75.95 61.91 13.05
CA GLU A 529 77.20 62.12 12.31
C GLU A 529 77.38 63.57 11.83
N LEU A 530 76.30 64.23 11.40
CA LEU A 530 76.37 65.62 10.93
C LEU A 530 76.69 66.60 12.07
N THR A 531 76.12 66.36 13.26
CA THR A 531 76.36 67.19 14.45
C THR A 531 77.79 67.04 14.99
N THR A 532 78.42 65.88 14.84
CA THR A 532 79.82 65.66 15.23
C THR A 532 80.84 66.24 14.24
N LYS A 533 80.51 66.38 12.95
CA LYS A 533 81.40 66.96 11.91
C LYS A 533 81.35 68.50 11.82
N THR A 534 80.31 69.13 12.37
CA THR A 534 80.10 70.60 12.32
C THR A 534 81.21 71.47 12.95
N PRO A 535 81.90 71.06 14.04
CA PRO A 535 83.01 71.84 14.61
C PRO A 535 84.26 71.90 13.70
N ILE A 536 84.50 70.84 12.91
CA ILE A 536 85.68 70.70 12.05
C ILE A 536 85.65 71.71 10.89
N PHE A 537 84.46 72.08 10.42
CA PHE A 537 84.30 73.08 9.37
C PHE A 537 84.51 74.52 9.86
N LYS A 538 84.24 74.83 11.15
CA LYS A 538 84.57 76.13 11.75
C LYS A 538 86.08 76.37 11.87
N ASP A 539 86.86 75.32 12.17
CA ASP A 539 88.32 75.41 12.24
C ASP A 539 88.96 75.53 10.84
N LEU A 540 88.34 74.94 9.81
CA LEU A 540 88.79 75.06 8.41
C LEU A 540 88.56 76.47 7.84
N GLU A 541 87.48 77.14 8.26
CA GLU A 541 87.12 78.49 7.83
C GLU A 541 88.08 79.54 8.44
N ALA A 542 88.51 79.35 9.70
CA ALA A 542 89.57 80.15 10.33
C ALA A 542 90.94 79.96 9.66
N PHE A 543 91.25 78.74 9.17
CA PHE A 543 92.48 78.45 8.43
C PHE A 543 92.51 79.14 7.06
N PHE A 544 91.37 79.21 6.36
CA PHE A 544 91.26 79.88 5.06
C PHE A 544 91.41 81.40 5.16
N GLN A 545 90.87 82.02 6.21
CA GLN A 545 90.98 83.46 6.45
C GLN A 545 92.45 83.90 6.61
N LYS A 546 93.24 83.13 7.36
CA LYS A 546 94.68 83.40 7.62
C LYS A 546 95.54 83.23 6.35
N ARG A 547 95.21 82.25 5.50
CA ARG A 547 95.89 82.00 4.21
C ARG A 547 95.63 83.11 3.19
N SER A 548 94.46 83.76 3.25
CA SER A 548 94.11 84.88 2.37
C SER A 548 94.89 86.15 2.69
N GLU A 549 95.17 86.42 3.97
CA GLU A 549 96.00 87.56 4.41
C GLU A 549 97.48 87.41 3.99
N GLU A 550 98.01 86.18 4.02
CA GLU A 550 99.36 85.86 3.51
C GLU A 550 99.48 86.06 1.99
N TYR A 551 98.40 85.80 1.23
CA TYR A 551 98.36 85.97 -0.22
C TYR A 551 98.39 87.45 -0.65
N ASP A 552 97.75 88.34 0.11
CA ASP A 552 97.78 89.79 -0.16
C ASP A 552 99.12 90.45 0.20
N ALA A 553 99.86 89.91 1.18
CA ALA A 553 101.24 90.31 1.45
C ALA A 553 102.19 89.88 0.31
N MET A 554 102.00 88.68 -0.24
CA MET A 554 102.75 88.16 -1.40
C MET A 554 102.51 89.04 -2.66
N LYS A 555 101.28 89.55 -2.85
CA LYS A 555 100.90 90.41 -3.97
C LYS A 555 101.63 91.76 -3.96
N LYS A 556 101.87 92.35 -2.77
CA LYS A 556 102.69 93.58 -2.61
C LYS A 556 104.17 93.35 -2.90
N SER A 557 104.71 92.18 -2.57
CA SER A 557 106.09 91.77 -2.91
C SER A 557 106.29 91.57 -4.43
N ILE A 558 105.27 91.05 -5.13
CA ILE A 558 105.29 90.86 -6.60
C ILE A 558 105.31 92.19 -7.38
N VAL A 559 104.69 93.26 -6.86
CA VAL A 559 104.75 94.59 -7.48
C VAL A 559 106.17 95.20 -7.38
N ALA A 560 106.90 94.94 -6.29
CA ALA A 560 108.31 95.35 -6.14
C ALA A 560 109.26 94.57 -7.08
N LEU A 561 108.99 93.28 -7.32
CA LEU A 561 109.72 92.45 -8.29
C LEU A 561 109.41 92.82 -9.76
N LYS A 562 108.21 93.35 -10.05
CA LYS A 562 107.85 93.87 -11.38
C LYS A 562 108.62 95.14 -11.77
N ASN A 563 108.97 96.00 -10.81
CA ASN A 563 109.78 97.20 -11.06
C ASN A 563 111.29 96.90 -11.23
N LYS A 564 111.77 95.75 -10.75
CA LYS A 564 113.15 95.26 -11.01
C LYS A 564 113.28 94.52 -12.35
N LYS A 565 112.17 93.99 -12.87
CA LYS A 565 112.06 93.37 -14.21
C LYS A 565 112.11 94.41 -15.35
N LEU A 566 111.52 95.60 -15.16
CA LEU A 566 111.59 96.75 -16.08
C LEU A 566 113.02 97.26 -16.34
N GLY A 567 113.94 97.13 -15.37
CA GLY A 567 115.36 97.54 -15.54
C GLY A 567 116.27 96.51 -16.24
N LEU A 568 115.84 95.25 -16.36
CA LEU A 568 116.57 94.18 -17.05
C LEU A 568 116.04 93.91 -18.47
N GLU A 569 114.78 94.26 -18.75
CA GLU A 569 114.18 94.21 -20.10
C GLU A 569 114.73 95.32 -21.04
N ASP A 570 115.15 96.48 -20.50
CA ASP A 570 115.79 97.59 -21.25
C ASP A 570 117.26 97.36 -21.67
N SER A 571 117.90 96.31 -21.13
CA SER A 571 119.26 95.90 -21.49
C SER A 571 119.26 94.76 -22.54
N ILE A 572 118.18 93.97 -22.59
CA ILE A 572 118.02 92.83 -23.51
C ILE A 572 117.37 93.24 -24.84
N LYS A 573 116.59 94.33 -24.88
CA LYS A 573 115.97 94.82 -26.14
C LYS A 573 116.93 95.61 -27.03
N ARG A 574 117.87 96.39 -26.45
CA ARG A 574 119.01 97.01 -27.16
C ARG A 574 119.95 95.99 -27.83
N ALA A 575 119.96 94.74 -27.35
CA ALA A 575 120.70 93.62 -27.94
C ALA A 575 119.92 92.84 -29.03
N LYS A 576 118.62 93.11 -29.22
CA LYS A 576 117.79 92.50 -30.28
C LYS A 576 117.52 93.45 -31.46
N GLU A 577 117.45 94.76 -31.24
CA GLU A 577 117.32 95.78 -32.31
C GLU A 577 118.60 95.94 -33.16
N THR A 578 119.75 95.43 -32.70
CA THR A 578 121.00 95.33 -33.47
C THR A 578 121.10 94.09 -34.37
N LYS A 579 120.17 93.12 -34.25
CA LYS A 579 120.18 91.86 -35.03
C LYS A 579 119.31 91.91 -36.30
N GLU A 580 118.27 92.74 -36.34
CA GLU A 580 117.30 92.81 -37.46
C GLU A 580 117.54 93.98 -38.43
N GLY A 581 118.38 94.97 -38.09
CA GLY A 581 118.69 96.14 -38.95
C GLY A 581 119.83 95.99 -39.97
N LEU A 582 120.43 94.80 -40.13
CA LEU A 582 121.65 94.61 -40.96
C LEU A 582 121.53 93.52 -42.04
N LYS A 583 120.34 93.31 -42.61
CA LYS A 583 120.20 92.67 -43.93
C LYS A 583 120.20 93.65 -45.10
N THR A 584 119.90 94.93 -44.89
CA THR A 584 119.93 95.94 -45.96
C THR A 584 121.35 96.44 -46.31
N PRO A 585 122.42 96.14 -45.54
CA PRO A 585 123.79 96.21 -46.06
C PRO A 585 124.44 94.85 -46.35
N GLN A 586 123.68 93.74 -46.36
CA GLN A 586 124.07 92.55 -47.14
C GLN A 586 123.94 92.82 -48.66
N GLU A 587 123.23 93.87 -49.06
CA GLU A 587 123.26 94.37 -50.44
C GLU A 587 124.53 95.19 -50.74
N VAL A 588 125.24 95.74 -49.75
CA VAL A 588 126.37 96.68 -49.98
C VAL A 588 127.72 96.19 -49.41
N LEU A 589 127.78 95.19 -48.53
CA LEU A 589 129.06 94.55 -48.13
C LEU A 589 129.50 93.36 -49.00
N ARG A 590 129.06 93.35 -50.25
CA ARG A 590 129.95 93.02 -51.38
C ARG A 590 131.10 94.03 -51.51
N THR A 591 131.01 95.20 -50.86
CA THR A 591 131.98 96.30 -51.03
C THR A 591 132.91 96.49 -49.83
N ASP A 592 132.45 96.43 -48.56
CA ASP A 592 133.35 96.61 -47.39
C ASP A 592 133.98 95.33 -46.80
N LEU A 593 133.77 94.17 -47.43
CA LEU A 593 134.67 93.00 -47.30
C LEU A 593 136.15 93.38 -47.61
N LYS A 594 136.36 94.55 -48.25
CA LYS A 594 137.62 95.24 -48.53
C LYS A 594 138.19 96.11 -47.41
N ASN A 595 137.36 96.70 -46.54
CA ASN A 595 137.82 97.68 -45.54
C ASN A 595 138.05 97.06 -44.15
N HIS A 596 137.30 96.02 -43.79
CA HIS A 596 137.50 95.35 -42.49
C HIS A 596 138.62 94.32 -42.51
N ARG A 597 139.00 93.81 -43.69
CA ARG A 597 140.28 93.11 -43.92
C ARG A 597 141.50 93.93 -43.47
N THR A 598 141.38 95.26 -43.34
CA THR A 598 142.49 96.17 -43.02
C THR A 598 142.49 96.63 -41.56
N ARG A 599 141.34 96.69 -40.88
CA ARG A 599 141.24 97.17 -39.48
C ARG A 599 141.27 96.04 -38.46
N LEU A 600 140.64 94.90 -38.74
CA LEU A 600 140.78 93.72 -37.89
C LEU A 600 142.16 93.05 -38.07
N MET A 601 142.79 93.12 -39.25
CA MET A 601 144.22 92.78 -39.39
C MET A 601 145.14 93.64 -38.52
N SER A 602 144.71 94.82 -38.04
CA SER A 602 145.52 95.66 -37.14
C SER A 602 145.26 95.38 -35.65
N GLN A 603 144.04 95.00 -35.25
CA GLN A 603 143.72 94.66 -33.85
C GLN A 603 143.97 93.17 -33.56
N LEU A 604 143.83 92.29 -34.54
CA LEU A 604 144.36 90.92 -34.49
C LEU A 604 145.90 90.92 -34.58
N LYS A 605 146.54 91.96 -35.15
CA LYS A 605 147.99 92.23 -34.98
C LYS A 605 148.38 92.71 -33.57
N GLN A 606 147.43 93.15 -32.75
CA GLN A 606 147.73 93.72 -31.43
C GLN A 606 147.38 92.75 -30.29
N HIS A 607 146.27 92.01 -30.40
CA HIS A 607 145.97 90.90 -29.49
C HIS A 607 146.58 89.57 -29.96
N GLY A 608 146.83 89.38 -31.25
CA GLY A 608 147.53 88.21 -31.77
C GLY A 608 149.04 88.22 -31.49
N VAL A 609 149.71 89.38 -31.46
CA VAL A 609 151.13 89.45 -31.02
C VAL A 609 151.23 89.19 -29.52
N GLY A 610 150.35 89.78 -28.70
CA GLY A 610 150.36 89.55 -27.25
C GLY A 610 149.97 88.13 -26.82
N MET A 611 149.03 87.48 -27.54
CA MET A 611 148.67 86.09 -27.25
C MET A 611 149.66 85.10 -27.86
N GLN A 612 150.30 85.41 -29.00
CA GLN A 612 151.42 84.62 -29.52
C GLN A 612 152.66 84.74 -28.62
N ASP A 613 152.96 85.90 -28.05
CA ASP A 613 154.10 86.03 -27.13
C ASP A 613 153.84 85.27 -25.81
N LEU A 614 152.61 85.30 -25.28
CA LEU A 614 152.24 84.59 -24.05
C LEU A 614 152.03 83.07 -24.26
N GLU A 615 151.40 82.64 -25.35
CA GLU A 615 151.27 81.22 -25.68
C GLU A 615 152.59 80.63 -26.18
N GLN A 616 153.49 81.40 -26.80
CA GLN A 616 154.84 80.93 -27.09
C GLN A 616 155.66 80.79 -25.80
N GLU A 617 155.59 81.71 -24.84
CA GLU A 617 156.25 81.54 -23.54
C GLU A 617 155.68 80.37 -22.72
N ILE A 618 154.35 80.21 -22.67
CA ILE A 618 153.67 79.15 -21.90
C ILE A 618 153.79 77.78 -22.57
N PHE A 619 153.76 77.70 -23.91
CA PHE A 619 154.00 76.45 -24.65
C PHE A 619 155.47 76.02 -24.58
N THR A 620 156.42 76.96 -24.64
CA THR A 620 157.85 76.64 -24.52
C THR A 620 158.20 76.21 -23.09
N ALA A 621 157.64 76.86 -22.07
CA ALA A 621 157.80 76.46 -20.67
C ALA A 621 157.05 75.15 -20.32
N GLY A 622 155.84 74.95 -20.88
CA GLY A 622 155.02 73.76 -20.62
C GLY A 622 155.51 72.49 -21.32
N CYS A 623 156.05 72.61 -22.54
CA CYS A 623 156.68 71.47 -23.24
C CYS A 623 158.01 71.07 -22.60
N GLN A 624 158.79 72.03 -22.09
CA GLN A 624 160.02 71.74 -21.32
C GLN A 624 159.71 71.09 -19.96
N LEU A 625 158.66 71.54 -19.26
CA LEU A 625 158.26 70.98 -17.97
C LEU A 625 157.63 69.58 -18.10
N ARG A 626 156.83 69.32 -19.14
CA ARG A 626 156.17 68.02 -19.35
C ARG A 626 157.14 66.93 -19.82
N LEU A 627 158.07 67.23 -20.72
CA LEU A 627 159.14 66.29 -21.09
C LEU A 627 160.00 65.94 -19.86
N VAL A 628 160.29 66.89 -18.97
CA VAL A 628 161.01 66.63 -17.71
C VAL A 628 160.19 65.82 -16.69
N MET A 629 158.86 65.99 -16.64
CA MET A 629 157.98 65.16 -15.81
C MET A 629 157.80 63.74 -16.36
N GLU A 630 157.72 63.58 -17.68
CA GLU A 630 157.70 62.28 -18.37
C GLU A 630 159.03 61.54 -18.24
N GLU A 631 160.14 62.26 -18.21
CA GLU A 631 161.46 61.72 -17.85
C GLU A 631 161.44 61.20 -16.40
N ASN A 632 160.98 61.99 -15.42
CA ASN A 632 161.04 61.60 -14.00
C ASN A 632 160.15 60.40 -13.63
N GLN A 633 158.97 60.25 -14.23
CA GLN A 633 158.08 59.12 -13.94
C GLN A 633 158.55 57.82 -14.63
N ARG A 634 159.07 57.91 -15.87
CA ARG A 634 159.78 56.78 -16.50
C ARG A 634 161.06 56.41 -15.75
N PHE A 635 161.78 57.39 -15.19
CA PHE A 635 162.94 57.15 -14.34
C PHE A 635 162.55 56.47 -13.01
N GLU A 636 161.45 56.84 -12.35
CA GLU A 636 160.98 56.15 -11.13
C GLU A 636 160.51 54.72 -11.39
N GLU A 637 159.84 54.46 -12.52
CA GLU A 637 159.42 53.11 -12.92
C GLU A 637 160.60 52.25 -13.41
N ALA A 638 161.58 52.84 -14.08
CA ALA A 638 162.84 52.19 -14.44
C ALA A 638 163.71 51.91 -13.21
N CYS A 639 163.79 52.82 -12.24
CA CYS A 639 164.47 52.62 -10.95
C CYS A 639 163.81 51.49 -10.13
N LYS A 640 162.48 51.38 -10.12
CA LYS A 640 161.76 50.26 -9.47
C LYS A 640 161.89 48.92 -10.20
N LYS A 641 162.14 48.93 -11.52
CA LYS A 641 162.40 47.71 -12.31
C LYS A 641 163.86 47.24 -12.17
N LEU A 642 164.82 48.16 -12.20
CA LEU A 642 166.24 47.89 -11.89
C LEU A 642 166.47 47.49 -10.42
N GLN A 643 165.68 48.01 -9.47
CA GLN A 643 165.69 47.52 -8.08
C GLN A 643 165.26 46.05 -7.95
N ARG A 644 164.37 45.56 -8.82
CA ARG A 644 163.96 44.13 -8.84
C ARG A 644 164.99 43.26 -9.56
N GLU A 645 165.55 43.72 -10.68
CA GLU A 645 166.57 42.98 -11.45
C GLU A 645 167.95 42.94 -10.75
N LEU A 646 168.33 43.96 -9.98
CA LEU A 646 169.56 43.92 -9.17
C LEU A 646 169.39 43.16 -7.85
N SER A 647 168.20 43.14 -7.23
CA SER A 647 167.93 42.25 -6.10
C SER A 647 167.97 40.78 -6.53
N ASP A 648 167.59 40.47 -7.79
CA ASP A 648 167.80 39.15 -8.41
C ASP A 648 169.30 38.86 -8.71
N LEU A 649 170.12 39.86 -9.07
CA LEU A 649 171.59 39.73 -9.23
C LEU A 649 172.35 39.66 -7.88
N GLU A 650 171.82 40.28 -6.84
CA GLU A 650 172.25 40.18 -5.45
C GLU A 650 172.03 38.75 -4.93
N GLY A 651 171.00 38.05 -5.43
CA GLY A 651 170.80 36.60 -5.27
C GLY A 651 171.78 35.73 -6.07
N GLN A 652 172.21 36.13 -7.28
CA GLN A 652 173.15 35.34 -8.10
C GLN A 652 174.64 35.52 -7.74
N ARG A 653 175.10 36.65 -7.19
CA ARG A 653 176.52 36.82 -6.82
C ARG A 653 176.84 36.35 -5.39
N GLN A 654 175.87 36.32 -4.48
CA GLN A 654 175.97 35.56 -3.23
C GLN A 654 176.13 34.04 -3.50
N GLU A 655 175.65 33.54 -4.65
CA GLU A 655 175.95 32.19 -5.14
C GLU A 655 177.43 32.07 -5.61
N ASN A 656 178.03 33.13 -6.17
CA ASN A 656 179.47 33.17 -6.56
C ASN A 656 180.43 33.44 -5.40
N GLU A 657 179.97 34.11 -4.33
CA GLU A 657 180.65 34.19 -3.04
C GLU A 657 180.82 32.79 -2.41
N LYS A 658 179.96 31.82 -2.75
CA LYS A 658 180.06 30.42 -2.27
C LYS A 658 180.98 29.51 -3.10
N ILE A 659 181.23 29.79 -4.39
CA ILE A 659 181.99 28.88 -5.28
C ILE A 659 183.52 29.08 -5.24
N LYS A 660 184.08 30.31 -5.19
CA LYS A 660 185.56 30.46 -5.29
C LYS A 660 186.29 30.63 -3.95
N LEU A 661 185.56 30.91 -2.86
CA LEU A 661 186.03 30.55 -1.52
C LEU A 661 186.32 29.03 -1.41
N ALA A 662 185.71 28.18 -2.26
CA ALA A 662 186.08 26.76 -2.36
C ALA A 662 187.44 26.52 -3.05
N SER A 663 187.91 27.40 -3.97
CA SER A 663 189.24 27.26 -4.61
C SER A 663 190.39 27.82 -3.74
N GLN A 664 190.09 28.63 -2.74
CA GLN A 664 191.03 29.04 -1.69
C GLN A 664 191.28 27.94 -0.65
N ASN A 665 190.38 26.94 -0.54
CA ASN A 665 190.52 25.82 0.40
C ASN A 665 191.13 24.54 -0.23
N ASP A 666 191.46 24.57 -1.54
CA ASP A 666 192.32 23.60 -2.27
C ASP A 666 193.75 24.10 -2.53
N LEU A 667 194.13 25.21 -1.89
CA LEU A 667 195.37 25.20 -1.11
C LEU A 667 195.47 23.82 -0.42
N VAL A 668 196.70 23.36 -0.21
CA VAL A 668 197.03 22.40 0.85
C VAL A 668 197.07 20.92 0.48
N ARG A 669 196.35 20.38 -0.54
CA ARG A 669 196.45 18.93 -0.86
C ARG A 669 197.41 18.48 -1.97
N GLN A 670 198.07 19.35 -2.77
CA GLN A 670 199.10 18.93 -3.76
C GLN A 670 200.46 19.70 -3.72
N LYS A 671 201.06 19.84 -2.53
CA LYS A 671 202.51 19.62 -2.35
C LYS A 671 202.71 18.11 -2.09
N SER A 672 202.99 17.30 -3.11
CA SER A 672 203.61 15.94 -3.02
C SER A 672 203.72 15.22 -4.40
N LYS A 673 203.87 15.97 -5.49
CA LYS A 673 204.84 15.72 -6.57
C LYS A 673 204.89 16.92 -7.50
#